data_AF-L0RW45-F1
#
_entry.id   AF-L0RW45-F1
#
_cell.length_a   1.000
_cell.length_b   1.000
_cell.length_c   1.000
_cell.angle_alpha   90.00
_cell.angle_beta   90.00
_cell.angle_gamma   90.00
#
_symmetry.space_group_name_H-M   'P 1'
#
loop_
_entity.id
_entity.type
_entity.pdbx_description
1 polymer ?
#
loop_
_entity_poly.entity_id
_entity_poly.type
_entity_poly.pdbx_seq_one_letter_code
_entity_poly.pdbx_strand_id
1 'polypeptide(L)'
;MRKKILNLVFGCSSLIALSLTACSPQKEGQNQSGSSKTQASTPEEAKNLINEKLESLKNKEQKEEIQKQLSESGDDITKLNKVLENVNLQLNLNNEINNLQFQYSVKGNEVREGSLANIYADGIDSPNDVFVQVKGKDEENKYLTIIKEVKPNKAKGEVEIKFDVVRRGYETVKISEKHIIKGFRTGDDPQRIFDQGINKSISNPSVIKAYIAKSQADRFASDNEDYIKALSRQLATKPDEDVSVESLRKRAGDSKLRKEITDDQYKNSKDKFDSLVKEKQANLDSFDNWLLKTFSVPLYDKDGKFQGFSINEGSQFGIGPSWIDSAQRNKFQINGYPRTILNEQYLRQALQTWHIEFANPARNEYIDENTRKREIIPNTFTPTAGTAWIMDYALDSTGTYPTKWYVGTNLHVAQALTNETNSFSIARLQKDTTQITNPNQLASTGYDFRIEKFNFLLGKTKKEEWPIKIVYTATDYLSKDPKDYLDASHQDFLKDKQEFADFAILEIDFSKIKSGNDDGGNYYFSTYGNPGAPEQFAANLRKIEDDLRKANGNESSLKIAQSNIAKFITNDYANLKGEHDKVEFIAQDYLHNYEKIDRPLDSEKKYDGDSLYAVGWPRADLDYKWDQYADEKEIQKQKTQLRALNQ
;
A
#
# COMPACT_ATOMS: atom_id res chain seq x y z
N MET A 1 -3.63 -16.74 -56.31
CA MET A 1 -3.08 -15.62 -57.11
C MET A 1 -1.72 -15.25 -56.54
N ARG A 2 -0.71 -15.26 -57.44
CA ARG A 2 0.67 -14.70 -57.39
C ARG A 2 0.91 -13.62 -56.30
N LYS A 3 2.06 -13.44 -55.64
CA LYS A 3 3.46 -13.85 -55.85
C LYS A 3 4.32 -13.30 -54.67
N LYS A 4 5.46 -13.97 -54.38
CA LYS A 4 6.72 -13.51 -53.72
C LYS A 4 6.70 -13.38 -52.19
N ILE A 5 7.51 -14.05 -51.35
CA ILE A 5 8.94 -14.46 -51.36
C ILE A 5 9.90 -13.26 -51.46
N LEU A 6 10.56 -12.87 -50.36
CA LEU A 6 12.01 -13.10 -50.05
C LEU A 6 12.59 -12.06 -49.06
N ASN A 7 13.12 -12.58 -47.94
CA ASN A 7 14.38 -12.29 -47.23
C ASN A 7 14.87 -10.90 -46.76
N LEU A 8 15.41 -11.00 -45.54
CA LEU A 8 16.70 -10.52 -45.00
C LEU A 8 16.92 -9.02 -44.72
N VAL A 9 17.06 -8.76 -43.41
CA VAL A 9 18.28 -8.25 -42.75
C VAL A 9 19.20 -7.39 -43.62
N PHE A 10 19.22 -6.10 -43.33
CA PHE A 10 20.45 -5.32 -43.21
C PHE A 10 20.26 -4.26 -42.12
N GLY A 11 21.22 -4.23 -41.19
CA GLY A 11 21.31 -3.18 -40.20
C GLY A 11 21.64 -1.84 -40.84
N CYS A 12 21.11 -0.78 -40.25
CA CYS A 12 21.72 0.54 -40.32
C CYS A 12 21.98 0.98 -38.88
N SER A 13 23.19 0.68 -38.43
CA SER A 13 23.91 1.52 -37.49
C SER A 13 24.02 2.91 -38.13
N SER A 14 23.30 3.89 -37.59
CA SER A 14 23.69 5.28 -37.75
C SER A 14 23.80 5.90 -36.35
N LEU A 15 25.05 6.03 -35.92
CA LEU A 15 25.44 7.13 -35.03
C LEU A 15 24.87 8.42 -35.66
N ILE A 16 23.94 9.07 -34.96
CA ILE A 16 23.74 10.50 -35.12
C ILE A 16 24.16 11.12 -33.80
N ALA A 17 25.20 11.95 -33.94
CA ALA A 17 25.87 12.65 -32.88
C ALA A 17 24.91 13.49 -32.03
N LEU A 18 25.25 13.59 -30.76
CA LEU A 18 24.85 14.68 -29.87
C LEU A 18 25.07 16.02 -30.58
N SER A 19 23.98 16.70 -30.92
CA SER A 19 23.97 18.15 -31.05
C SER A 19 22.98 18.70 -30.03
N LEU A 20 23.55 19.33 -28.99
CA LEU A 20 22.86 20.31 -28.16
C LEU A 20 22.44 21.46 -29.07
N THR A 21 21.16 21.50 -29.46
CA THR A 21 20.56 22.70 -30.03
C THR A 21 19.47 23.20 -29.09
N ALA A 22 19.75 24.36 -28.51
CA ALA A 22 18.78 25.15 -27.76
C ALA A 22 17.50 25.32 -28.58
N CYS A 23 16.36 24.91 -28.01
CA CYS A 23 15.05 25.23 -28.57
C CYS A 23 14.84 26.74 -28.52
N SER A 24 14.95 27.37 -29.69
CA SER A 24 14.31 28.64 -29.97
C SER A 24 12.80 28.42 -30.10
N PRO A 25 11.94 29.34 -29.59
CA PRO A 25 10.50 29.19 -29.68
C PRO A 25 10.02 29.40 -31.12
N GLN A 26 9.27 28.42 -31.63
CA GLN A 26 8.53 28.51 -32.90
C GLN A 26 7.45 29.60 -32.80
N LYS A 27 7.42 30.48 -33.81
CA LYS A 27 6.31 31.40 -34.06
C LYS A 27 5.15 30.63 -34.70
N GLU A 28 3.99 30.63 -34.06
CA GLU A 28 2.73 30.18 -34.66
C GLU A 28 1.91 31.37 -35.19
N GLY A 29 1.51 31.24 -36.46
CA GLY A 29 0.20 31.56 -37.03
C GLY A 29 -0.49 32.88 -36.67
N GLN A 30 -0.48 33.82 -37.62
CA GLN A 30 -1.42 34.93 -37.67
C GLN A 30 -2.87 34.45 -37.85
N ASN A 31 -3.77 34.92 -37.00
CA ASN A 31 -5.17 35.13 -37.36
C ASN A 31 -5.62 36.51 -36.81
N GLN A 32 -6.12 37.35 -37.71
CA GLN A 32 -6.50 38.73 -37.45
C GLN A 32 -7.88 38.84 -36.80
N SER A 33 -7.94 39.41 -35.60
CA SER A 33 -9.03 40.32 -35.20
C SER A 33 -8.57 41.22 -34.04
N GLY A 34 -8.56 42.54 -34.25
CA GLY A 34 -8.44 43.56 -33.19
C GLY A 34 -7.01 43.93 -32.79
N SER A 35 -6.51 45.04 -33.34
CA SER A 35 -5.28 45.72 -32.89
C SER A 35 -5.40 46.15 -31.42
N SER A 36 -4.65 45.52 -30.52
CA SER A 36 -4.27 46.13 -29.23
C SER A 36 -2.76 46.31 -29.21
N LYS A 37 -2.28 47.55 -29.01
CA LYS A 37 -0.84 47.85 -28.88
C LYS A 37 -0.32 47.12 -27.63
N THR A 38 0.73 46.31 -27.78
CA THR A 38 1.33 45.52 -26.69
C THR A 38 2.35 46.29 -25.84
N GLN A 39 2.74 47.50 -26.23
CA GLN A 39 3.64 48.37 -25.46
C GLN A 39 3.12 49.80 -25.45
N ALA A 40 3.05 50.39 -24.26
CA ALA A 40 2.73 51.79 -24.08
C ALA A 40 3.97 52.65 -24.37
N SER A 41 3.72 53.82 -24.97
CA SER A 41 4.78 54.75 -25.41
C SER A 41 5.14 55.76 -24.32
N THR A 42 4.27 55.94 -23.32
CA THR A 42 4.49 56.83 -22.17
C THR A 42 4.09 56.16 -20.86
N PRO A 43 4.69 56.58 -19.71
CA PRO A 43 4.33 56.05 -18.39
C PRO A 43 2.85 56.21 -18.05
N GLU A 44 2.25 57.32 -18.47
CA GLU A 44 0.83 57.64 -18.24
C GLU A 44 -0.10 56.75 -19.05
N GLU A 45 0.23 56.47 -20.32
CA GLU A 45 -0.47 55.49 -21.15
C GLU A 45 -0.38 54.07 -20.55
N ALA A 46 0.80 53.69 -20.05
CA ALA A 46 1.00 52.38 -19.42
C ALA A 46 0.17 52.21 -18.13
N LYS A 47 0.18 53.22 -17.24
CA LYS A 47 -0.59 53.22 -16.00
C LYS A 47 -2.09 53.14 -16.26
N ASN A 48 -2.60 53.88 -17.24
CA ASN A 48 -4.01 53.86 -17.61
C ASN A 48 -4.43 52.48 -18.16
N LEU A 49 -3.64 51.90 -19.06
CA LEU A 49 -3.91 50.55 -19.60
C LEU A 49 -3.85 49.46 -18.53
N ILE A 50 -2.90 49.56 -17.59
CA ILE A 50 -2.80 48.63 -16.46
C ILE A 50 -4.05 48.74 -15.60
N ASN A 51 -4.46 49.96 -15.20
CA ASN A 51 -5.62 50.19 -14.35
C ASN A 51 -6.93 49.71 -15.01
N GLU A 52 -7.13 50.00 -16.30
CA GLU A 52 -8.29 49.53 -17.07
C GLU A 52 -8.36 48.00 -17.08
N LYS A 53 -7.23 47.34 -17.33
CA LYS A 53 -7.16 45.87 -17.31
C LYS A 53 -7.28 45.29 -15.91
N LEU A 54 -6.86 46.02 -14.88
CA LEU A 54 -6.99 45.63 -13.47
C LEU A 54 -8.45 45.52 -13.03
N GLU A 55 -9.34 46.33 -13.60
CA GLU A 55 -10.78 46.22 -13.36
C GLU A 55 -11.35 44.89 -13.86
N SER A 56 -10.83 44.39 -14.99
CA SER A 56 -11.28 43.14 -15.61
C SER A 56 -10.81 41.86 -14.89
N LEU A 57 -9.84 41.95 -13.98
CA LEU A 57 -9.45 40.84 -13.10
C LEU A 57 -10.55 40.59 -12.05
N LYS A 58 -10.81 39.31 -11.72
CA LYS A 58 -11.84 38.95 -10.73
C LYS A 58 -11.28 38.67 -9.33
N ASN A 59 -10.02 38.23 -9.24
CA ASN A 59 -9.40 37.82 -7.98
C ASN A 59 -8.78 39.03 -7.24
N LYS A 60 -9.14 39.19 -5.96
CA LYS A 60 -8.72 40.32 -5.13
C LYS A 60 -7.22 40.31 -4.81
N GLU A 61 -6.65 39.15 -4.48
CA GLU A 61 -5.21 39.02 -4.16
C GLU A 61 -4.33 39.33 -5.39
N GLN A 62 -4.78 38.93 -6.58
CA GLN A 62 -4.11 39.27 -7.83
C GLN A 62 -4.11 40.78 -8.11
N LYS A 63 -5.24 41.46 -7.83
CA LYS A 63 -5.32 42.92 -7.96
C LYS A 63 -4.35 43.62 -7.02
N GLU A 64 -4.26 43.17 -5.77
CA GLU A 64 -3.36 43.73 -4.76
C GLU A 64 -1.89 43.55 -5.16
N GLU A 65 -1.50 42.39 -5.68
CA GLU A 65 -0.13 42.15 -6.15
C GLU A 65 0.24 43.00 -7.37
N ILE A 66 -0.65 43.13 -8.36
CA ILE A 66 -0.39 44.00 -9.52
C ILE A 66 -0.35 45.48 -9.10
N GLN A 67 -1.22 45.91 -8.18
CA GLN A 67 -1.19 47.27 -7.64
C GLN A 67 0.13 47.58 -6.92
N LYS A 68 0.68 46.59 -6.19
CA LYS A 68 2.01 46.71 -5.59
C LYS A 68 3.11 46.84 -6.65
N GLN A 69 3.10 46.00 -7.68
CA GLN A 69 4.06 46.08 -8.78
C GLN A 69 3.96 47.40 -9.56
N LEU A 70 2.74 47.91 -9.74
CA LEU A 70 2.47 49.22 -10.34
C LEU A 70 3.06 50.36 -9.50
N SER A 71 2.87 50.31 -8.17
CA SER A 71 3.45 51.26 -7.21
C SER A 71 4.98 51.25 -7.24
N GLU A 72 5.60 50.08 -7.20
CA GLU A 72 7.07 49.92 -7.22
C GLU A 72 7.72 50.35 -8.55
N SER A 73 6.95 50.40 -9.63
CA SER A 73 7.43 50.75 -10.96
C SER A 73 7.61 52.27 -11.18
N GLY A 74 6.98 53.13 -10.37
CA GLY A 74 7.10 54.59 -10.53
C GLY A 74 6.67 55.07 -11.93
N ASP A 75 7.52 55.88 -12.59
CA ASP A 75 7.35 56.33 -13.99
C ASP A 75 8.29 55.62 -14.97
N ASP A 76 8.91 54.50 -14.55
CA ASP A 76 9.80 53.73 -15.42
C ASP A 76 8.98 52.94 -16.45
N ILE A 77 8.99 53.40 -17.70
CA ILE A 77 8.21 52.83 -18.80
C ILE A 77 8.58 51.37 -19.10
N THR A 78 9.82 50.95 -18.85
CA THR A 78 10.25 49.56 -19.05
C THR A 78 9.66 48.66 -17.98
N LYS A 79 9.64 49.09 -16.72
CA LYS A 79 8.99 48.35 -15.64
C LYS A 79 7.48 48.31 -15.79
N LEU A 80 6.85 49.44 -16.14
CA LEU A 80 5.42 49.53 -16.37
C LEU A 80 4.97 48.64 -17.54
N ASN A 81 5.71 48.60 -18.65
CA ASN A 81 5.39 47.70 -19.76
C ASN A 81 5.51 46.22 -19.36
N LYS A 82 6.44 45.87 -18.45
CA LYS A 82 6.54 44.51 -17.89
C LYS A 82 5.35 44.16 -16.99
N VAL A 83 4.88 45.11 -16.18
CA VAL A 83 3.64 44.94 -15.40
C VAL A 83 2.45 44.75 -16.35
N LEU A 84 2.33 45.57 -17.40
CA LEU A 84 1.27 45.45 -18.40
C LEU A 84 1.29 44.10 -19.14
N GLU A 85 2.48 43.58 -19.48
CA GLU A 85 2.65 42.24 -20.04
C GLU A 85 2.16 41.16 -19.07
N ASN A 86 2.52 41.24 -17.79
CA ASN A 86 2.04 40.34 -16.76
C ASN A 86 0.51 40.38 -16.63
N VAL A 87 -0.10 41.57 -16.64
CA VAL A 87 -1.58 41.71 -16.59
C VAL A 87 -2.24 41.07 -17.80
N ASN A 88 -1.71 41.30 -19.01
CA ASN A 88 -2.23 40.69 -20.23
C ASN A 88 -2.12 39.16 -20.21
N LEU A 89 -0.98 38.64 -19.75
CA LEU A 89 -0.78 37.20 -19.59
C LEU A 89 -1.77 36.62 -18.58
N GLN A 90 -2.01 37.30 -17.45
CA GLN A 90 -3.00 36.89 -16.45
C GLN A 90 -4.42 36.84 -17.01
N LEU A 91 -4.82 37.83 -17.81
CA LEU A 91 -6.15 37.85 -18.41
C LEU A 91 -6.36 36.73 -19.44
N ASN A 92 -5.34 36.45 -20.25
CA ASN A 92 -5.38 35.34 -21.19
C ASN A 92 -5.45 33.99 -20.45
N LEU A 93 -4.62 33.81 -19.43
CA LEU A 93 -4.59 32.61 -18.61
C LEU A 93 -5.88 32.38 -17.83
N ASN A 94 -6.52 33.44 -17.32
CA ASN A 94 -7.82 33.34 -16.65
C ASN A 94 -8.88 32.75 -17.59
N ASN A 95 -8.89 33.13 -18.86
CA ASN A 95 -9.83 32.59 -19.84
C ASN A 95 -9.54 31.13 -20.19
N GLU A 96 -8.26 30.76 -20.29
CA GLU A 96 -7.84 29.37 -20.51
C GLU A 96 -8.23 28.48 -19.31
N ILE A 97 -7.96 28.95 -18.09
CA ILE A 97 -8.15 28.19 -16.85
C ILE A 97 -9.63 28.02 -16.48
N ASN A 98 -10.49 29.02 -16.76
CA ASN A 98 -11.93 28.92 -16.52
C ASN A 98 -12.62 27.75 -17.25
N ASN A 99 -12.01 27.22 -18.31
CA ASN A 99 -12.54 26.11 -19.09
C ASN A 99 -11.93 24.75 -18.70
N LEU A 100 -11.00 24.72 -17.73
CA LEU A 100 -10.38 23.49 -17.28
C LEU A 100 -11.36 22.67 -16.44
N GLN A 101 -11.33 21.36 -16.67
CA GLN A 101 -11.96 20.40 -15.79
C GLN A 101 -10.93 19.86 -14.82
N PHE A 102 -11.36 19.60 -13.58
CA PHE A 102 -10.48 19.10 -12.53
C PHE A 102 -10.93 17.71 -12.09
N GLN A 103 -9.94 16.87 -11.84
CA GLN A 103 -10.07 15.56 -11.24
C GLN A 103 -9.45 15.61 -9.85
N TYR A 104 -10.12 15.02 -8.86
CA TYR A 104 -9.69 15.04 -7.47
C TYR A 104 -9.27 13.65 -7.04
N SER A 105 -8.27 13.58 -6.17
CA SER A 105 -7.96 12.40 -5.39
C SER A 105 -7.88 12.78 -3.92
N VAL A 106 -8.42 11.92 -3.05
CA VAL A 106 -8.37 12.10 -1.60
C VAL A 106 -7.65 10.89 -1.00
N LYS A 107 -6.61 11.14 -0.19
CA LYS A 107 -5.74 10.10 0.40
C LYS A 107 -5.25 9.08 -0.64
N GLY A 108 -4.84 9.59 -1.81
CA GLY A 108 -4.33 8.77 -2.92
C GLY A 108 -5.39 8.07 -3.79
N ASN A 109 -6.68 8.17 -3.45
CA ASN A 109 -7.77 7.55 -4.21
C ASN A 109 -8.55 8.57 -5.01
N GLU A 110 -8.78 8.28 -6.29
CA GLU A 110 -9.60 9.12 -7.18
C GLU A 110 -11.04 9.26 -6.65
N VAL A 111 -11.57 10.49 -6.67
CA VAL A 111 -12.94 10.78 -6.28
C VAL A 111 -13.91 10.36 -7.39
N ARG A 112 -14.67 9.31 -7.11
CA ARG A 112 -15.81 8.83 -7.92
C ARG A 112 -17.11 8.88 -7.11
N GLU A 113 -18.24 8.75 -7.77
CA GLU A 113 -19.53 8.67 -7.08
C GLU A 113 -19.51 7.53 -6.04
N GLY A 114 -19.90 7.84 -4.80
CA GLY A 114 -19.88 6.89 -3.67
C GLY A 114 -18.50 6.58 -3.06
N SER A 115 -17.38 6.93 -3.71
CA SER A 115 -16.02 6.59 -3.24
C SER A 115 -15.67 7.19 -1.86
N LEU A 116 -16.32 8.29 -1.47
CA LEU A 116 -16.04 9.03 -0.24
C LEU A 116 -16.96 8.65 0.93
N ALA A 117 -17.94 7.77 0.73
CA ALA A 117 -18.96 7.46 1.74
C ALA A 117 -18.39 6.87 3.03
N ASN A 118 -17.18 6.29 2.98
CA ASN A 118 -16.48 5.71 4.13
C ASN A 118 -15.39 6.62 4.70
N ILE A 119 -15.20 7.83 4.17
CA ILE A 119 -14.17 8.77 4.59
C ILE A 119 -14.83 9.93 5.32
N TYR A 120 -14.45 10.18 6.58
CA TYR A 120 -14.97 11.30 7.35
C TYR A 120 -14.42 12.63 6.81
N ALA A 121 -15.31 13.61 6.59
CA ALA A 121 -14.87 14.94 6.18
C ALA A 121 -13.91 15.55 7.20
N ASP A 122 -14.18 15.36 8.50
CA ASP A 122 -13.37 15.88 9.62
C ASP A 122 -11.90 15.41 9.61
N GLY A 123 -11.64 14.29 8.92
CA GLY A 123 -10.32 13.67 8.76
C GLY A 123 -9.53 14.14 7.54
N ILE A 124 -10.03 15.17 6.85
CA ILE A 124 -9.41 15.83 5.68
C ILE A 124 -9.11 17.27 6.07
N ASP A 125 -8.03 17.48 6.81
CA ASP A 125 -7.65 18.78 7.38
C ASP A 125 -6.27 19.28 6.92
N SER A 126 -5.57 18.49 6.10
CA SER A 126 -4.27 18.83 5.54
C SER A 126 -4.33 19.05 4.03
N PRO A 127 -3.59 20.04 3.49
CA PRO A 127 -3.36 20.17 2.04
C PRO A 127 -2.81 18.92 1.36
N ASN A 128 -2.11 18.06 2.10
CA ASN A 128 -1.55 16.81 1.57
C ASN A 128 -2.58 15.68 1.45
N ASP A 129 -3.77 15.83 2.06
CA ASP A 129 -4.82 14.82 1.98
C ASP A 129 -5.57 14.85 0.65
N VAL A 130 -5.41 15.93 -0.12
CA VAL A 130 -6.13 16.17 -1.37
C VAL A 130 -5.14 16.46 -2.49
N PHE A 131 -5.37 15.82 -3.63
CA PHE A 131 -4.68 16.12 -4.88
C PHE A 131 -5.71 16.58 -5.91
N VAL A 132 -5.36 17.63 -6.64
CA VAL A 132 -6.15 18.13 -7.76
C VAL A 132 -5.30 17.94 -9.01
N GLN A 133 -5.88 17.44 -10.09
CA GLN A 133 -5.24 17.36 -11.39
C GLN A 133 -6.14 17.98 -12.45
N VAL A 134 -5.54 18.58 -13.48
CA VAL A 134 -6.28 19.08 -14.64
C VAL A 134 -6.58 17.90 -15.55
N LYS A 135 -7.84 17.77 -15.96
CA LYS A 135 -8.31 16.66 -16.80
C LYS A 135 -7.92 16.90 -18.25
N GLY A 136 -7.25 15.93 -18.85
CA GLY A 136 -6.82 15.94 -20.25
C GLY A 136 -5.30 15.85 -20.37
N LYS A 137 -4.82 14.88 -21.15
CA LYS A 137 -3.40 14.50 -21.23
C LYS A 137 -2.47 15.64 -21.64
N ASP A 138 -2.92 16.51 -22.53
CA ASP A 138 -2.14 17.67 -22.99
C ASP A 138 -2.19 18.82 -21.98
N GLU A 139 -3.30 18.96 -21.24
CA GLU A 139 -3.51 20.02 -20.25
C GLU A 139 -2.78 19.71 -18.93
N GLU A 140 -2.69 18.44 -18.54
CA GLU A 140 -1.93 17.98 -17.38
C GLU A 140 -0.43 18.31 -17.50
N ASN A 141 0.11 18.31 -18.73
CA ASN A 141 1.49 18.70 -18.99
C ASN A 141 1.68 20.22 -19.08
N LYS A 142 0.62 21.00 -19.29
CA LYS A 142 0.68 22.46 -19.39
C LYS A 142 0.48 23.15 -18.05
N TYR A 143 -0.33 22.56 -17.17
CA TYR A 143 -0.73 23.17 -15.91
C TYR A 143 -0.28 22.37 -14.69
N LEU A 144 -0.07 23.09 -13.59
CA LEU A 144 0.21 22.56 -12.27
C LEU A 144 -0.80 23.12 -11.28
N THR A 145 -1.22 22.29 -10.34
CA THR A 145 -2.14 22.62 -9.26
C THR A 145 -1.41 22.56 -7.92
N ILE A 146 -1.63 23.56 -7.05
CA ILE A 146 -0.97 23.66 -5.74
C ILE A 146 -2.03 23.89 -4.68
N ILE A 147 -2.26 22.92 -3.80
CA ILE A 147 -3.24 23.06 -2.72
C ILE A 147 -2.74 24.08 -1.70
N LYS A 148 -3.62 25.03 -1.33
CA LYS A 148 -3.34 26.12 -0.39
C LYS A 148 -4.00 25.90 0.95
N GLU A 149 -5.27 25.51 0.92
CA GLU A 149 -6.09 25.39 2.11
C GLU A 149 -7.10 24.27 1.92
N VAL A 150 -7.37 23.55 3.01
CA VAL A 150 -8.38 22.50 3.10
C VAL A 150 -9.20 22.78 4.36
N LYS A 151 -10.52 22.81 4.22
CA LYS A 151 -11.46 23.11 5.30
C LYS A 151 -12.58 22.07 5.34
N PRO A 152 -12.54 21.15 6.32
CA PRO A 152 -13.58 20.14 6.45
C PRO A 152 -14.87 20.70 7.06
N ASN A 153 -16.01 20.19 6.62
CA ASN A 153 -17.33 20.40 7.19
C ASN A 153 -17.97 19.06 7.58
N LYS A 154 -17.67 18.63 8.79
CA LYS A 154 -18.13 17.35 9.36
C LYS A 154 -19.64 17.19 9.45
N ALA A 155 -20.38 18.29 9.59
CA ALA A 155 -21.84 18.24 9.69
C ALA A 155 -22.50 17.95 8.34
N LYS A 156 -21.87 18.39 7.24
CA LYS A 156 -22.41 18.25 5.87
C LYS A 156 -21.75 17.14 5.05
N GLY A 157 -20.63 16.58 5.50
CA GLY A 157 -19.88 15.61 4.70
C GLY A 157 -19.26 16.28 3.47
N GLU A 158 -18.74 17.49 3.66
CA GLU A 158 -18.15 18.32 2.60
C GLU A 158 -16.75 18.77 3.00
N VAL A 159 -15.86 18.94 2.02
CA VAL A 159 -14.53 19.52 2.20
C VAL A 159 -14.36 20.66 1.20
N GLU A 160 -14.13 21.87 1.70
CA GLU A 160 -13.75 23.02 0.88
C GLU A 160 -12.24 22.97 0.65
N ILE A 161 -11.82 23.06 -0.61
CA ILE A 161 -10.42 23.17 -1.00
C ILE A 161 -10.17 24.48 -1.72
N LYS A 162 -9.03 25.09 -1.44
CA LYS A 162 -8.48 26.22 -2.20
C LYS A 162 -7.15 25.80 -2.79
N PHE A 163 -6.95 26.06 -4.07
CA PHE A 163 -5.72 25.69 -4.76
C PHE A 163 -5.39 26.69 -5.86
N ASP A 164 -4.10 26.84 -6.15
CA ASP A 164 -3.62 27.66 -7.25
C ASP A 164 -3.43 26.79 -8.50
N VAL A 165 -3.83 27.31 -9.66
CA VAL A 165 -3.51 26.78 -10.98
C VAL A 165 -2.40 27.63 -11.58
N VAL A 166 -1.35 26.97 -12.07
CA VAL A 166 -0.13 27.60 -12.60
C VAL A 166 0.18 27.01 -13.97
N ARG A 167 0.47 27.85 -14.95
CA ARG A 167 0.97 27.38 -16.25
C ARG A 167 2.48 27.17 -16.17
N ARG A 168 2.95 26.01 -16.61
CA ARG A 168 4.39 25.70 -16.65
C ARG A 168 5.10 26.66 -17.62
N GLY A 169 6.24 27.20 -17.20
CA GLY A 169 6.97 28.26 -17.90
C GLY A 169 6.48 29.69 -17.59
N TYR A 170 5.41 29.84 -16.80
CA TYR A 170 4.85 31.12 -16.37
C TYR A 170 4.51 31.09 -14.86
N GLU A 171 5.44 30.60 -14.05
CA GLU A 171 5.22 30.28 -12.63
C GLU A 171 4.93 31.49 -11.73
N THR A 172 5.17 32.70 -12.24
CA THR A 172 4.84 33.97 -11.56
C THR A 172 3.35 34.29 -11.58
N VAL A 173 2.57 33.64 -12.44
CA VAL A 173 1.12 33.82 -12.55
C VAL A 173 0.39 32.63 -11.94
N LYS A 174 -0.41 32.90 -10.90
CA LYS A 174 -1.19 31.90 -10.16
C LYS A 174 -2.65 32.29 -10.13
N ILE A 175 -3.53 31.37 -10.46
CA ILE A 175 -4.98 31.56 -10.44
C ILE A 175 -5.58 30.69 -9.35
N SER A 176 -6.10 31.32 -8.30
CA SER A 176 -6.66 30.59 -7.16
C SER A 176 -8.12 30.19 -7.43
N GLU A 177 -8.38 28.89 -7.33
CA GLU A 177 -9.69 28.27 -7.44
C GLU A 177 -10.18 27.79 -6.06
N LYS A 178 -11.50 27.75 -5.89
CA LYS A 178 -12.14 27.27 -4.67
C LYS A 178 -13.25 26.28 -4.99
N HIS A 179 -13.04 25.01 -4.66
CA HIS A 179 -13.98 23.94 -4.94
C HIS A 179 -14.48 23.26 -3.66
N ILE A 180 -15.69 22.67 -3.72
CA ILE A 180 -16.27 21.90 -2.62
C ILE A 180 -16.41 20.45 -3.10
N ILE A 181 -15.71 19.54 -2.44
CA ILE A 181 -15.86 18.09 -2.63
C ILE A 181 -16.94 17.60 -1.66
N LYS A 182 -17.87 16.78 -2.15
CA LYS A 182 -19.04 16.29 -1.39
C LYS A 182 -19.07 14.77 -1.36
N GLY A 183 -19.91 14.22 -0.48
CA GLY A 183 -20.15 12.78 -0.37
C GLY A 183 -19.30 12.08 0.68
N PHE A 184 -18.63 12.85 1.55
CA PHE A 184 -17.93 12.31 2.72
C PHE A 184 -18.91 11.86 3.80
N ARG A 185 -18.44 10.98 4.67
CA ARG A 185 -19.14 10.63 5.91
C ARG A 185 -19.21 11.83 6.86
N THR A 186 -20.36 12.01 7.50
CA THR A 186 -20.59 13.02 8.52
C THR A 186 -20.12 12.57 9.90
N GLY A 187 -19.90 13.53 10.79
CA GLY A 187 -19.44 13.27 12.16
C GLY A 187 -17.93 13.44 12.34
N ASP A 188 -17.48 13.29 13.57
CA ASP A 188 -16.08 13.39 13.94
C ASP A 188 -15.29 12.20 13.40
N ASP A 189 -14.08 12.46 12.89
CA ASP A 189 -13.19 11.37 12.48
C ASP A 189 -12.70 10.64 13.74
N PRO A 190 -12.95 9.33 13.87
CA PRO A 190 -12.43 8.53 14.97
C PRO A 190 -10.94 8.76 15.22
N GLN A 191 -10.15 8.82 14.15
CA GLN A 191 -8.71 9.03 14.22
C GLN A 191 -8.35 10.34 14.94
N ARG A 192 -9.11 11.40 14.66
CA ARG A 192 -8.89 12.72 15.25
C ARG A 192 -9.32 12.77 16.72
N ILE A 193 -10.40 12.07 17.09
CA ILE A 193 -10.78 11.89 18.50
C ILE A 193 -9.65 11.21 19.27
N PHE A 194 -9.04 10.17 18.68
CA PHE A 194 -7.89 9.50 19.27
C PHE A 194 -6.67 10.43 19.37
N ASP A 195 -6.32 11.15 18.32
CA ASP A 195 -5.19 12.09 18.30
C ASP A 195 -5.33 13.24 19.31
N GLN A 196 -6.56 13.73 19.52
CA GLN A 196 -6.85 14.80 20.48
C GLN A 196 -6.98 14.28 21.92
N GLY A 197 -7.55 13.08 22.10
CA GLY A 197 -7.81 12.47 23.40
C GLY A 197 -6.61 11.78 24.06
N ILE A 198 -5.66 11.27 23.25
CA ILE A 198 -4.47 10.53 23.73
C ILE A 198 -3.20 11.40 23.66
N ASN A 199 -3.33 12.73 23.53
CA ASN A 199 -2.22 13.65 23.33
C ASN A 199 -1.39 13.89 24.62
N LYS A 200 -0.84 12.81 25.22
CA LYS A 200 0.38 12.88 26.03
C LYS A 200 1.41 13.54 25.13
N SER A 201 2.07 14.61 25.60
CA SER A 201 2.98 15.40 24.77
C SER A 201 4.04 14.49 24.11
N ILE A 202 3.78 14.13 22.85
CA ILE A 202 4.57 13.19 22.04
C ILE A 202 6.00 13.67 21.80
N SER A 203 6.25 14.95 22.09
CA SER A 203 7.54 15.62 22.00
C SER A 203 8.21 15.87 23.36
N ASN A 204 7.53 15.64 24.51
CA ASN A 204 8.11 15.90 25.83
C ASN A 204 8.99 14.72 26.29
N PRO A 205 10.32 14.90 26.38
CA PRO A 205 11.22 13.81 26.74
C PRO A 205 10.99 13.26 28.15
N SER A 206 10.50 14.08 29.09
CA SER A 206 10.24 13.64 30.47
C SER A 206 9.06 12.68 30.54
N VAL A 207 7.99 12.95 29.78
CA VAL A 207 6.82 12.07 29.69
C VAL A 207 7.21 10.72 29.09
N ILE A 208 8.03 10.74 28.04
CA ILE A 208 8.50 9.52 27.37
C ILE A 208 9.42 8.72 28.29
N LYS A 209 10.37 9.37 28.97
CA LYS A 209 11.24 8.70 29.94
C LYS A 209 10.44 8.03 31.06
N ALA A 210 9.43 8.71 31.58
CA ALA A 210 8.54 8.14 32.60
C ALA A 210 7.73 6.95 32.05
N TYR A 211 7.30 7.01 30.79
CA TYR A 211 6.57 5.92 30.13
C TYR A 211 7.44 4.69 29.86
N ILE A 212 8.67 4.88 29.35
CA ILE A 212 9.64 3.80 29.10
C ILE A 212 9.99 3.05 30.40
N ALA A 213 10.02 3.77 31.53
CA ALA A 213 10.32 3.19 32.84
C ALA A 213 9.21 2.28 33.42
N LYS A 214 8.00 2.31 32.88
CA LYS A 214 6.86 1.51 33.36
C LYS A 214 7.01 0.02 33.02
N SER A 215 6.26 -0.84 33.73
CA SER A 215 6.02 -2.22 33.28
C SER A 215 5.03 -2.26 32.11
N GLN A 216 4.91 -3.40 31.41
CA GLN A 216 3.90 -3.57 30.37
C GLN A 216 2.48 -3.42 30.90
N ALA A 217 2.21 -3.95 32.10
CA ALA A 217 0.91 -3.81 32.77
C ALA A 217 0.59 -2.35 33.11
N ASP A 218 1.55 -1.59 33.63
CA ASP A 218 1.36 -0.17 33.96
C ASP A 218 1.17 0.70 32.71
N ARG A 219 1.86 0.37 31.61
CA ARG A 219 1.63 1.02 30.31
C ARG A 219 0.22 0.75 29.83
N PHE A 220 -0.16 -0.53 29.76
CA PHE A 220 -1.49 -0.96 29.37
C PHE A 220 -2.57 -0.25 30.19
N ALA A 221 -2.49 -0.28 31.52
CA ALA A 221 -3.47 0.38 32.39
C ALA A 221 -3.61 1.88 32.06
N SER A 222 -2.49 2.58 31.85
CA SER A 222 -2.50 4.02 31.58
C SER A 222 -2.90 4.41 30.15
N ASP A 223 -2.67 3.55 29.15
CA ASP A 223 -3.07 3.84 27.77
C ASP A 223 -4.49 3.37 27.49
N ASN A 224 -4.91 2.27 28.13
CA ASN A 224 -6.24 1.70 27.99
C ASN A 224 -7.30 2.65 28.55
N GLU A 225 -7.03 3.34 29.66
CA GLU A 225 -7.97 4.33 30.21
C GLU A 225 -8.31 5.44 29.19
N ASP A 226 -7.29 6.02 28.55
CA ASP A 226 -7.45 7.07 27.54
C ASP A 226 -8.12 6.50 26.28
N TYR A 227 -7.74 5.29 25.87
CA TYR A 227 -8.29 4.59 24.71
C TYR A 227 -9.79 4.28 24.86
N ILE A 228 -10.22 3.79 26.03
CA ILE A 228 -11.62 3.48 26.33
C ILE A 228 -12.47 4.76 26.38
N LYS A 229 -11.93 5.85 26.92
CA LYS A 229 -12.61 7.16 26.86
C LYS A 229 -12.79 7.64 25.42
N ALA A 230 -11.77 7.51 24.58
CA ALA A 230 -11.86 7.88 23.16
C ALA A 230 -12.89 7.03 22.41
N LEU A 231 -12.90 5.70 22.61
CA LEU A 231 -13.92 4.81 22.04
C LEU A 231 -15.34 5.17 22.50
N SER A 232 -15.51 5.48 23.78
CA SER A 232 -16.82 5.86 24.34
C SER A 232 -17.33 7.17 23.72
N ARG A 233 -16.45 8.16 23.53
CA ARG A 233 -16.77 9.43 22.86
C ARG A 233 -17.08 9.26 21.38
N GLN A 234 -16.37 8.39 20.67
CA GLN A 234 -16.67 8.07 19.27
C GLN A 234 -18.09 7.51 19.10
N LEU A 235 -18.55 6.76 20.10
CA LEU A 235 -19.91 6.25 20.14
C LEU A 235 -20.90 7.26 20.72
N ALA A 236 -20.46 8.36 21.33
CA ALA A 236 -21.33 9.36 21.91
C ALA A 236 -22.10 10.17 20.86
N THR A 237 -23.27 10.70 21.24
CA THR A 237 -24.06 11.57 20.34
C THR A 237 -23.59 13.02 20.39
N LYS A 238 -22.79 13.37 21.40
CA LYS A 238 -22.21 14.69 21.62
C LYS A 238 -20.71 14.54 21.91
N PRO A 239 -19.85 15.44 21.38
CA PRO A 239 -18.39 15.34 21.50
C PRO A 239 -17.82 15.25 22.92
N ASP A 240 -18.58 15.70 23.93
CA ASP A 240 -18.13 15.82 25.33
C ASP A 240 -18.94 14.99 26.33
N GLU A 241 -19.80 14.08 25.85
CA GLU A 241 -20.56 13.19 26.73
C GLU A 241 -19.67 12.02 27.18
N ASP A 242 -19.47 11.88 28.49
CA ASP A 242 -18.92 10.65 29.05
C ASP A 242 -20.05 9.61 29.13
N VAL A 243 -19.96 8.57 28.29
CA VAL A 243 -21.02 7.58 28.13
C VAL A 243 -20.51 6.23 28.61
N SER A 244 -21.16 5.71 29.66
CA SER A 244 -20.85 4.35 30.14
C SER A 244 -21.22 3.27 29.11
N VAL A 245 -20.54 2.12 29.16
CA VAL A 245 -20.87 0.95 28.34
C VAL A 245 -22.31 0.50 28.55
N GLU A 246 -22.80 0.55 29.79
CA GLU A 246 -24.19 0.26 30.13
C GLU A 246 -25.17 1.22 29.44
N SER A 247 -24.87 2.52 29.41
CA SER A 247 -25.67 3.51 28.69
C SER A 247 -25.67 3.24 27.18
N LEU A 248 -24.52 2.88 26.59
CA LEU A 248 -24.40 2.53 25.17
C LEU A 248 -25.23 1.29 24.80
N ARG A 249 -25.25 0.27 25.67
CA ARG A 249 -26.07 -0.95 25.50
C ARG A 249 -27.57 -0.66 25.55
N LYS A 250 -27.99 0.43 26.19
CA LYS A 250 -29.42 0.79 26.36
C LYS A 250 -29.94 1.75 25.28
N ARG A 251 -29.10 2.18 24.35
CA ARG A 251 -29.51 3.05 23.24
C ARG A 251 -30.48 2.34 22.30
N ALA A 252 -31.33 3.11 21.64
CA ALA A 252 -32.25 2.59 20.63
C ALA A 252 -31.57 2.47 19.26
N GLY A 253 -32.10 1.58 18.41
CA GLY A 253 -31.66 1.42 17.02
C GLY A 253 -30.26 0.81 16.87
N ASP A 254 -29.61 1.10 15.76
CA ASP A 254 -28.28 0.54 15.40
C ASP A 254 -27.14 1.08 16.27
N SER A 255 -27.40 2.12 17.07
CA SER A 255 -26.47 2.64 18.08
C SER A 255 -26.40 1.77 19.35
N LYS A 256 -27.26 0.74 19.45
CA LYS A 256 -27.29 -0.18 20.59
C LYS A 256 -26.12 -1.15 20.52
N LEU A 257 -25.19 -1.03 21.47
CA LEU A 257 -24.08 -1.99 21.58
C LEU A 257 -24.61 -3.37 21.98
N ARG A 258 -24.35 -4.40 21.16
CA ARG A 258 -24.68 -5.81 21.44
C ARG A 258 -26.14 -5.99 21.86
N LYS A 259 -27.04 -5.61 20.94
CA LYS A 259 -28.49 -5.50 21.13
C LYS A 259 -29.15 -6.78 21.64
N GLU A 260 -28.55 -7.92 21.35
CA GLU A 260 -28.95 -9.29 21.69
C GLU A 260 -28.71 -9.66 23.15
N ILE A 261 -27.75 -9.00 23.84
CA ILE A 261 -27.44 -9.32 25.24
C ILE A 261 -28.47 -8.63 26.16
N THR A 262 -29.19 -9.41 26.96
CA THR A 262 -30.12 -8.88 27.98
C THR A 262 -29.41 -8.23 29.16
N ASP A 263 -30.09 -7.37 29.93
CA ASP A 263 -29.53 -6.72 31.12
C ASP A 263 -29.05 -7.74 32.18
N ASP A 264 -29.83 -8.82 32.38
CA ASP A 264 -29.45 -9.89 33.31
C ASP A 264 -28.22 -10.66 32.82
N GLN A 265 -28.19 -11.06 31.54
CA GLN A 265 -27.02 -11.74 30.97
C GLN A 265 -25.77 -10.87 31.05
N TYR A 266 -25.90 -9.57 30.80
CA TYR A 266 -24.79 -8.63 30.91
C TYR A 266 -24.22 -8.58 32.31
N LYS A 267 -25.07 -8.33 33.31
CA LYS A 267 -24.64 -8.24 34.70
C LYS A 267 -23.95 -9.52 35.15
N ASN A 268 -24.58 -10.67 34.89
CA ASN A 268 -24.05 -11.97 35.27
C ASN A 268 -22.71 -12.26 34.55
N SER A 269 -22.63 -11.95 33.26
CA SER A 269 -21.43 -12.22 32.46
C SER A 269 -20.27 -11.32 32.84
N LYS A 270 -20.53 -10.03 33.08
CA LYS A 270 -19.56 -9.08 33.59
C LYS A 270 -18.99 -9.53 34.92
N ASP A 271 -19.85 -9.80 35.90
CA ASP A 271 -19.42 -10.19 37.25
C ASP A 271 -18.63 -11.50 37.22
N LYS A 272 -19.08 -12.49 36.44
CA LYS A 272 -18.41 -13.79 36.33
C LYS A 272 -17.07 -13.69 35.62
N PHE A 273 -17.02 -13.00 34.49
CA PHE A 273 -15.80 -12.84 33.70
C PHE A 273 -14.73 -12.06 34.47
N ASP A 274 -15.07 -10.88 35.00
CA ASP A 274 -14.13 -10.05 35.75
C ASP A 274 -13.58 -10.79 36.99
N SER A 275 -14.44 -11.57 37.67
CA SER A 275 -14.01 -12.43 38.78
C SER A 275 -13.03 -13.52 38.34
N LEU A 276 -13.32 -14.22 37.24
CA LEU A 276 -12.43 -15.25 36.69
C LEU A 276 -11.08 -14.67 36.27
N VAL A 277 -11.06 -13.51 35.61
CA VAL A 277 -9.82 -12.84 35.21
C VAL A 277 -8.95 -12.55 36.44
N LYS A 278 -9.56 -12.05 37.51
CA LYS A 278 -8.87 -11.75 38.77
C LYS A 278 -8.38 -13.03 39.47
N GLU A 279 -9.23 -14.05 39.59
CA GLU A 279 -8.91 -15.34 40.22
C GLU A 279 -7.78 -16.07 39.49
N LYS A 280 -7.76 -15.99 38.16
CA LYS A 280 -6.76 -16.65 37.31
C LYS A 280 -5.53 -15.81 37.02
N GLN A 281 -5.51 -14.55 37.45
CA GLN A 281 -4.43 -13.60 37.12
C GLN A 281 -4.16 -13.55 35.61
N ALA A 282 -5.22 -13.58 34.80
CA ALA A 282 -5.14 -13.86 33.37
C ALA A 282 -4.58 -12.71 32.50
N ASN A 283 -4.20 -11.57 33.09
CA ASN A 283 -3.77 -10.35 32.38
C ASN A 283 -4.70 -9.92 31.24
N LEU A 284 -6.00 -10.20 31.38
CA LEU A 284 -7.04 -9.77 30.45
C LEU A 284 -7.71 -8.50 30.98
N ASP A 285 -8.23 -7.70 30.06
CA ASP A 285 -9.01 -6.50 30.37
C ASP A 285 -10.42 -6.86 30.89
N SER A 286 -11.16 -5.87 31.40
CA SER A 286 -12.53 -6.06 31.89
C SER A 286 -13.53 -6.40 30.78
N PHE A 287 -14.65 -7.03 31.17
CA PHE A 287 -15.76 -7.36 30.27
C PHE A 287 -16.27 -6.14 29.49
N ASP A 288 -16.45 -5.01 30.16
CA ASP A 288 -16.95 -3.77 29.56
C ASP A 288 -16.01 -3.24 28.49
N ASN A 289 -14.69 -3.30 28.75
CA ASN A 289 -13.69 -2.86 27.79
C ASN A 289 -13.65 -3.78 26.57
N TRP A 290 -13.82 -5.11 26.75
CA TRP A 290 -13.94 -6.05 25.63
C TRP A 290 -15.17 -5.75 24.78
N LEU A 291 -16.31 -5.48 25.41
CA LEU A 291 -17.55 -5.13 24.72
C LEU A 291 -17.37 -3.87 23.88
N LEU A 292 -16.77 -2.82 24.45
CA LEU A 292 -16.53 -1.55 23.78
C LEU A 292 -15.52 -1.67 22.63
N LYS A 293 -14.47 -2.48 22.82
CA LYS A 293 -13.49 -2.85 21.78
C LYS A 293 -14.07 -3.76 20.69
N THR A 294 -15.33 -4.15 20.83
CA THR A 294 -16.06 -5.07 19.94
C THR A 294 -15.52 -6.49 19.91
N PHE A 295 -14.72 -6.88 20.89
CA PHE A 295 -14.23 -8.25 21.02
C PHE A 295 -15.37 -9.23 21.33
N SER A 296 -15.12 -10.51 21.07
CA SER A 296 -16.03 -11.59 21.47
C SER A 296 -16.09 -11.66 22.99
N VAL A 297 -17.29 -11.66 23.57
CA VAL A 297 -17.48 -11.67 25.03
C VAL A 297 -18.19 -12.96 25.47
N PRO A 298 -17.75 -13.61 26.56
CA PRO A 298 -18.40 -14.84 27.03
C PRO A 298 -19.71 -14.52 27.74
N LEU A 299 -20.78 -15.24 27.40
CA LEU A 299 -22.07 -15.12 28.08
C LEU A 299 -22.23 -16.20 29.15
N TYR A 300 -22.78 -15.78 30.28
CA TYR A 300 -23.12 -16.64 31.41
C TYR A 300 -24.58 -16.45 31.79
N ASP A 301 -25.25 -17.55 32.16
CA ASP A 301 -26.57 -17.47 32.77
C ASP A 301 -26.48 -17.09 34.26
N LYS A 302 -27.64 -16.98 34.91
CA LYS A 302 -27.78 -16.63 36.33
C LYS A 302 -27.10 -17.62 37.28
N ASP A 303 -26.86 -18.86 36.84
CA ASP A 303 -26.23 -19.91 37.61
C ASP A 303 -24.71 -19.95 37.34
N GLY A 304 -24.20 -19.01 36.54
CA GLY A 304 -22.79 -18.88 36.17
C GLY A 304 -22.34 -19.93 35.15
N LYS A 305 -23.27 -20.60 34.46
CA LYS A 305 -22.95 -21.56 33.41
C LYS A 305 -22.70 -20.82 32.10
N PHE A 306 -21.61 -21.18 31.43
CA PHE A 306 -21.21 -20.63 30.13
C PHE A 306 -22.23 -21.02 29.05
N GLN A 307 -22.67 -20.03 28.27
CA GLN A 307 -23.69 -20.14 27.22
C GLN A 307 -23.12 -19.98 25.80
N GLY A 308 -21.84 -19.65 25.67
CA GLY A 308 -21.20 -19.32 24.39
C GLY A 308 -20.68 -17.89 24.34
N PHE A 309 -19.95 -17.54 23.27
CA PHE A 309 -19.49 -16.18 23.01
C PHE A 309 -20.52 -15.40 22.20
N SER A 310 -20.78 -14.16 22.61
CA SER A 310 -21.41 -13.14 21.79
C SER A 310 -20.35 -12.39 20.99
N ILE A 311 -20.62 -12.15 19.70
CA ILE A 311 -19.65 -11.60 18.74
C ILE A 311 -20.17 -10.31 18.10
N ASN A 312 -19.24 -9.50 17.56
CA ASN A 312 -19.62 -8.39 16.69
C ASN A 312 -19.81 -8.92 15.26
N GLU A 313 -21.04 -8.97 14.77
CA GLU A 313 -21.29 -9.29 13.36
C GLU A 313 -21.08 -8.09 12.41
N GLY A 314 -21.05 -6.88 12.97
CA GLY A 314 -20.81 -5.64 12.23
C GLY A 314 -19.33 -5.28 12.10
N SER A 315 -19.05 -4.18 11.41
CA SER A 315 -17.69 -3.64 11.31
C SER A 315 -17.15 -3.23 12.69
N GLN A 316 -15.85 -3.44 12.90
CA GLN A 316 -15.15 -2.87 14.05
C GLN A 316 -15.27 -1.34 14.02
N PHE A 317 -15.38 -0.71 15.19
CA PHE A 317 -15.25 0.74 15.28
C PHE A 317 -13.83 1.15 14.85
N GLY A 318 -13.69 2.34 14.26
CA GLY A 318 -12.37 2.85 13.89
C GLY A 318 -11.44 2.82 15.11
N ILE A 319 -10.32 2.14 15.00
CA ILE A 319 -9.27 2.10 16.03
C ILE A 319 -8.23 3.17 15.72
N GLY A 320 -7.81 3.93 16.72
CA GLY A 320 -6.72 4.89 16.58
C GLY A 320 -5.33 4.24 16.73
N PRO A 321 -4.27 4.84 16.17
CA PRO A 321 -2.88 4.44 16.34
C PRO A 321 -2.45 4.66 17.78
N SER A 322 -1.39 3.96 18.18
CA SER A 322 -0.75 4.21 19.47
C SER A 322 0.06 5.49 19.43
N TRP A 323 -0.10 6.36 20.42
CA TRP A 323 0.65 7.63 20.49
C TRP A 323 2.17 7.40 20.53
N ILE A 324 2.62 6.28 21.14
CA ILE A 324 4.04 5.91 21.24
C ILE A 324 4.67 5.62 19.87
N ASP A 325 3.87 5.19 18.89
CA ASP A 325 4.34 4.96 17.51
C ASP A 325 4.80 6.26 16.86
N SER A 326 4.30 7.40 17.33
CA SER A 326 4.69 8.73 16.87
C SER A 326 5.58 9.51 17.85
N ALA A 327 5.88 8.96 19.03
CA ALA A 327 6.68 9.65 20.04
C ALA A 327 8.08 10.00 19.50
N GLN A 328 8.45 11.28 19.59
CA GLN A 328 9.67 11.89 19.01
C GLN A 328 9.89 11.63 17.52
N ARG A 329 8.86 11.17 16.81
CA ARG A 329 8.91 10.87 15.39
C ARG A 329 7.92 11.75 14.65
N ASN A 330 8.15 11.94 13.36
CA ASN A 330 7.11 12.52 12.53
C ASN A 330 5.95 11.52 12.44
N LYS A 331 4.75 11.92 12.87
CA LYS A 331 3.55 11.06 12.86
C LYS A 331 3.17 10.53 11.47
N PHE A 332 3.62 11.21 10.42
CA PHE A 332 3.44 10.78 9.03
C PHE A 332 4.52 9.78 8.56
N GLN A 333 5.46 9.43 9.43
CA GLN A 333 6.63 8.58 9.16
C GLN A 333 6.68 7.35 10.09
N ILE A 334 5.54 6.94 10.64
CA ILE A 334 5.42 5.84 11.61
C ILE A 334 5.30 4.46 10.95
N ASN A 335 5.03 4.43 9.64
CA ASN A 335 4.89 3.20 8.85
C ASN A 335 6.26 2.58 8.51
N GLY A 336 6.98 2.06 9.50
CA GLY A 336 8.19 1.25 9.33
C GLY A 336 9.33 1.84 8.47
N TYR A 337 10.42 1.09 8.29
CA TYR A 337 11.42 1.37 7.24
C TYR A 337 11.31 0.26 6.19
N PRO A 338 10.28 0.29 5.31
CA PRO A 338 10.19 -0.70 4.25
C PRO A 338 11.50 -0.67 3.43
N ARG A 339 11.86 -1.81 2.85
CA ARG A 339 13.03 -1.93 1.95
C ARG A 339 14.40 -1.72 2.63
N THR A 340 14.55 -1.98 3.92
CA THR A 340 15.87 -1.87 4.60
C THR A 340 16.29 -3.20 5.23
N ILE A 341 17.53 -3.64 4.96
CA ILE A 341 18.11 -4.83 5.63
C ILE A 341 18.88 -4.35 6.85
N LEU A 342 18.30 -4.54 8.04
CA LEU A 342 18.77 -3.89 9.27
C LEU A 342 20.03 -4.53 9.87
N ASN A 343 20.18 -5.84 9.77
CA ASN A 343 21.29 -6.60 10.35
C ASN A 343 21.42 -7.98 9.69
N GLU A 344 22.39 -8.78 10.15
CA GLU A 344 22.67 -10.13 9.61
C GLU A 344 21.48 -11.08 9.76
N GLN A 345 20.69 -10.98 10.82
CA GLN A 345 19.51 -11.84 11.01
C GLN A 345 18.44 -11.55 9.95
N TYR A 346 18.15 -10.26 9.70
CA TYR A 346 17.26 -9.85 8.63
C TYR A 346 17.78 -10.23 7.24
N LEU A 347 19.10 -10.10 7.00
CA LEU A 347 19.70 -10.52 5.74
C LEU A 347 19.50 -12.03 5.53
N ARG A 348 19.82 -12.86 6.53
CA ARG A 348 19.62 -14.32 6.46
C ARG A 348 18.18 -14.68 6.16
N GLN A 349 17.21 -14.08 6.85
CA GLN A 349 15.78 -14.34 6.63
C GLN A 349 15.31 -13.88 5.25
N ALA A 350 15.75 -12.70 4.81
CA ALA A 350 15.38 -12.13 3.51
C ALA A 350 15.90 -12.98 2.33
N LEU A 351 17.08 -13.61 2.46
CA LEU A 351 17.63 -14.52 1.45
C LEU A 351 16.88 -15.85 1.33
N GLN A 352 16.03 -16.17 2.30
CA GLN A 352 15.20 -17.40 2.35
C GLN A 352 13.71 -17.11 2.08
N THR A 353 13.38 -15.83 1.84
CA THR A 353 12.03 -15.33 1.58
C THR A 353 11.88 -15.01 0.10
N TRP A 354 10.71 -15.28 -0.45
CA TRP A 354 10.33 -15.05 -1.83
C TRP A 354 9.11 -14.14 -1.91
N HIS A 355 9.04 -13.38 -2.99
CA HIS A 355 7.79 -12.91 -3.55
C HIS A 355 7.23 -14.00 -4.44
N ILE A 356 6.00 -14.45 -4.18
CA ILE A 356 5.30 -15.36 -5.07
C ILE A 356 4.10 -14.65 -5.67
N GLU A 357 3.90 -14.80 -6.97
CA GLU A 357 2.82 -14.14 -7.72
C GLU A 357 2.13 -15.16 -8.65
N PHE A 358 0.81 -15.15 -8.67
CA PHE A 358 -0.03 -15.96 -9.57
C PHE A 358 -0.78 -15.04 -10.53
N ALA A 359 -0.67 -15.30 -11.83
CA ALA A 359 -1.39 -14.58 -12.86
C ALA A 359 -2.64 -15.37 -13.28
N ASN A 360 -3.81 -14.88 -12.88
CA ASN A 360 -5.10 -15.44 -13.27
C ASN A 360 -5.77 -14.55 -14.33
N PRO A 361 -6.70 -15.07 -15.15
CA PRO A 361 -7.45 -14.25 -16.10
C PRO A 361 -8.17 -13.09 -15.41
N ALA A 362 -8.01 -11.89 -15.95
CA ALA A 362 -8.74 -10.72 -15.46
C ALA A 362 -10.21 -10.87 -15.79
N ARG A 363 -11.07 -10.30 -14.94
CA ARG A 363 -12.51 -10.40 -15.09
C ARG A 363 -13.15 -9.02 -15.04
N ASN A 364 -14.24 -8.85 -15.78
CA ASN A 364 -15.07 -7.64 -15.71
C ASN A 364 -15.62 -7.46 -14.29
N GLU A 365 -15.79 -6.21 -13.86
CA GLU A 365 -16.43 -5.90 -12.56
C GLU A 365 -17.91 -6.33 -12.56
N TYR A 366 -18.56 -6.27 -13.73
CA TYR A 366 -19.93 -6.69 -13.95
C TYR A 366 -20.08 -8.23 -13.83
N ILE A 367 -21.12 -8.64 -13.12
CA ILE A 367 -21.55 -10.04 -13.04
C ILE A 367 -22.62 -10.22 -14.12
N ASP A 368 -22.39 -11.13 -15.07
CA ASP A 368 -23.40 -11.49 -16.05
C ASP A 368 -24.63 -12.07 -15.34
N GLU A 369 -25.79 -11.45 -15.52
CA GLU A 369 -27.02 -11.77 -14.79
C GLU A 369 -27.55 -13.18 -15.09
N ASN A 370 -27.27 -13.71 -16.28
CA ASN A 370 -27.75 -15.03 -16.72
C ASN A 370 -26.91 -16.17 -16.13
N THR A 371 -25.59 -15.99 -16.09
CA THR A 371 -24.63 -17.00 -15.66
C THR A 371 -24.20 -16.83 -14.21
N ARG A 372 -24.48 -15.67 -13.60
CA ARG A 372 -23.99 -15.23 -12.29
C ARG A 372 -22.46 -15.32 -12.17
N LYS A 373 -21.75 -15.13 -13.29
CA LYS A 373 -20.28 -15.17 -13.36
C LYS A 373 -19.75 -13.87 -13.94
N ARG A 374 -18.54 -13.49 -13.52
CA ARG A 374 -17.82 -12.38 -14.15
C ARG A 374 -17.15 -12.88 -15.42
N GLU A 375 -17.37 -12.20 -16.53
CA GLU A 375 -16.76 -12.52 -17.82
C GLU A 375 -15.24 -12.35 -17.78
N ILE A 376 -14.52 -13.23 -18.46
CA ILE A 376 -13.06 -13.13 -18.61
C ILE A 376 -12.75 -12.07 -19.66
N ILE A 377 -11.85 -11.16 -19.33
CA ILE A 377 -11.28 -10.20 -20.29
C ILE A 377 -10.21 -10.93 -21.09
N PRO A 378 -10.38 -11.10 -22.42
CA PRO A 378 -9.40 -11.82 -23.23
C PRO A 378 -8.00 -11.21 -23.10
N ASN A 379 -6.97 -12.07 -23.03
CA ASN A 379 -5.56 -11.70 -23.00
C ASN A 379 -5.16 -10.74 -21.86
N THR A 380 -5.97 -10.62 -20.81
CA THR A 380 -5.70 -9.75 -19.66
C THR A 380 -5.60 -10.61 -18.42
N PHE A 381 -4.63 -10.31 -17.55
CA PHE A 381 -4.38 -11.08 -16.33
C PHE A 381 -4.35 -10.16 -15.11
N THR A 382 -4.85 -10.66 -13.98
CA THR A 382 -4.75 -10.01 -12.67
C THR A 382 -3.74 -10.78 -11.83
N PRO A 383 -2.58 -10.18 -11.49
CA PRO A 383 -1.63 -10.79 -10.59
C PRO A 383 -2.16 -10.73 -9.15
N THR A 384 -2.00 -11.83 -8.40
CA THR A 384 -2.13 -11.84 -6.94
C THR A 384 -0.81 -12.33 -6.36
N ALA A 385 -0.23 -11.55 -5.45
CA ALA A 385 1.11 -11.81 -4.96
C ALA A 385 1.22 -11.65 -3.44
N GLY A 386 2.22 -12.32 -2.85
CA GLY A 386 2.47 -12.29 -1.43
C GLY A 386 3.88 -12.76 -1.06
N THR A 387 4.12 -12.82 0.24
CA THR A 387 5.37 -13.31 0.81
C THR A 387 5.31 -14.82 0.94
N ALA A 388 6.36 -15.53 0.54
CA ALA A 388 6.55 -16.94 0.80
C ALA A 388 7.95 -17.17 1.40
N TRP A 389 8.17 -18.30 2.06
CA TRP A 389 9.50 -18.66 2.57
C TRP A 389 9.74 -20.16 2.43
N ILE A 390 11.02 -20.53 2.31
CA ILE A 390 11.43 -21.93 2.27
C ILE A 390 11.18 -22.56 3.64
N MET A 391 10.38 -23.63 3.67
CA MET A 391 10.17 -24.43 4.89
C MET A 391 11.07 -25.66 4.88
N ASP A 392 11.02 -26.44 3.80
CA ASP A 392 11.73 -27.71 3.71
C ASP A 392 11.91 -28.15 2.25
N TYR A 393 12.62 -29.27 2.05
CA TYR A 393 12.85 -29.89 0.76
C TYR A 393 12.91 -31.41 0.87
N ALA A 394 12.48 -32.11 -0.18
CA ALA A 394 12.60 -33.56 -0.24
C ALA A 394 14.03 -33.96 -0.63
N LEU A 395 14.66 -34.81 0.19
CA LEU A 395 15.99 -35.35 -0.11
C LEU A 395 15.95 -36.19 -1.38
N ASP A 396 16.98 -36.02 -2.22
CA ASP A 396 17.17 -36.85 -3.40
C ASP A 396 18.00 -38.09 -3.02
N SER A 397 17.44 -39.28 -3.28
CA SER A 397 18.09 -40.57 -3.04
C SER A 397 19.46 -40.72 -3.72
N THR A 398 19.74 -39.94 -4.77
CA THR A 398 21.03 -39.98 -5.48
C THR A 398 22.07 -39.00 -4.93
N GLY A 399 21.77 -38.25 -3.86
CA GLY A 399 22.69 -37.28 -3.25
C GLY A 399 22.87 -35.99 -4.06
N THR A 400 22.07 -35.77 -5.10
CA THR A 400 22.01 -34.54 -5.89
C THR A 400 21.21 -33.44 -5.18
N TYR A 401 21.37 -32.19 -5.62
CA TYR A 401 20.66 -31.06 -5.01
C TYR A 401 19.13 -31.26 -5.11
N PRO A 402 18.36 -31.02 -4.04
CA PRO A 402 16.92 -31.24 -4.01
C PRO A 402 16.16 -30.47 -5.10
N THR A 403 15.22 -31.13 -5.76
CA THR A 403 14.36 -30.51 -6.79
C THR A 403 12.92 -30.30 -6.32
N LYS A 404 12.52 -30.88 -5.19
CA LYS A 404 11.17 -30.69 -4.62
C LYS A 404 11.26 -29.93 -3.31
N TRP A 405 10.51 -28.85 -3.23
CA TRP A 405 10.57 -27.85 -2.17
C TRP A 405 9.18 -27.56 -1.60
N TYR A 406 9.13 -27.31 -0.30
CA TYR A 406 7.93 -26.92 0.42
C TYR A 406 8.10 -25.50 0.90
N VAL A 407 7.15 -24.63 0.53
CA VAL A 407 7.19 -23.21 0.88
C VAL A 407 5.93 -22.78 1.61
N GLY A 408 6.12 -22.05 2.70
CA GLY A 408 5.06 -21.47 3.50
C GLY A 408 4.63 -20.13 2.92
N THR A 409 3.33 -19.85 2.95
CA THR A 409 2.78 -18.54 2.59
C THR A 409 1.42 -18.35 3.27
N ASN A 410 0.83 -17.17 3.13
CA ASN A 410 -0.53 -16.92 3.60
C ASN A 410 -1.55 -17.73 2.78
N LEU A 411 -2.63 -18.20 3.42
CA LEU A 411 -3.68 -18.96 2.74
C LEU A 411 -4.32 -18.14 1.63
N HIS A 412 -4.60 -16.87 1.88
CA HIS A 412 -5.21 -15.99 0.86
C HIS A 412 -4.29 -15.77 -0.36
N VAL A 413 -2.97 -15.91 -0.21
CA VAL A 413 -2.02 -15.88 -1.33
C VAL A 413 -2.04 -17.21 -2.06
N ALA A 414 -1.97 -18.34 -1.34
CA ALA A 414 -1.97 -19.68 -1.93
C ALA A 414 -3.27 -19.97 -2.72
N GLN A 415 -4.43 -19.53 -2.22
CA GLN A 415 -5.72 -19.71 -2.88
C GLN A 415 -5.82 -19.01 -4.24
N ALA A 416 -4.93 -18.06 -4.54
CA ALA A 416 -4.83 -17.49 -5.88
C ALA A 416 -4.29 -18.49 -6.92
N LEU A 417 -3.68 -19.61 -6.50
CA LEU A 417 -3.37 -20.73 -7.39
C LEU A 417 -4.65 -21.53 -7.67
N THR A 418 -5.26 -21.28 -8.82
CA THR A 418 -6.51 -21.90 -9.28
C THR A 418 -6.28 -22.80 -10.49
N ASN A 419 -7.32 -23.48 -10.96
CA ASN A 419 -7.26 -24.23 -12.23
C ASN A 419 -7.12 -23.32 -13.47
N GLU A 420 -7.36 -22.03 -13.32
CA GLU A 420 -7.30 -21.04 -14.42
C GLU A 420 -5.96 -20.29 -14.42
N THR A 421 -5.09 -20.54 -13.45
CA THR A 421 -3.80 -19.85 -13.34
C THR A 421 -2.97 -20.08 -14.61
N ASN A 422 -2.63 -18.99 -15.28
CA ASN A 422 -1.88 -19.02 -16.52
C ASN A 422 -0.38 -19.13 -16.28
N SER A 423 0.10 -18.48 -15.23
CA SER A 423 1.50 -18.52 -14.82
C SER A 423 1.65 -18.22 -13.34
N PHE A 424 2.78 -18.64 -12.77
CA PHE A 424 3.24 -18.13 -11.49
C PHE A 424 4.66 -17.60 -11.64
N SER A 425 5.08 -16.76 -10.69
CA SER A 425 6.46 -16.29 -10.64
C SER A 425 6.99 -16.24 -9.21
N ILE A 426 8.31 -16.33 -9.12
CA ILE A 426 9.06 -16.21 -7.87
C ILE A 426 10.02 -15.05 -8.05
N ALA A 427 10.06 -14.09 -7.12
CA ALA A 427 11.15 -13.14 -7.03
C ALA A 427 11.90 -13.29 -5.70
N ARG A 428 13.23 -13.19 -5.74
CA ARG A 428 14.11 -13.43 -4.57
C ARG A 428 15.36 -12.54 -4.58
N LEU A 429 15.92 -12.27 -3.40
CA LEU A 429 17.16 -11.49 -3.24
C LEU A 429 18.40 -12.33 -3.55
N GLN A 430 19.37 -11.72 -4.22
CA GLN A 430 20.66 -12.32 -4.54
C GLN A 430 21.56 -12.43 -3.33
N LYS A 431 22.04 -13.64 -3.02
CA LYS A 431 22.97 -13.84 -1.90
C LYS A 431 24.32 -13.12 -2.08
N ASP A 432 24.83 -13.03 -3.30
CA ASP A 432 26.19 -12.53 -3.57
C ASP A 432 26.26 -10.99 -3.65
N THR A 433 25.13 -10.32 -3.88
CA THR A 433 25.06 -8.85 -4.04
C THR A 433 24.23 -8.16 -2.97
N THR A 434 23.43 -8.90 -2.20
CA THR A 434 22.65 -8.35 -1.09
C THR A 434 23.50 -8.36 0.16
N GLN A 435 23.63 -7.20 0.79
CA GLN A 435 24.38 -6.98 2.03
C GLN A 435 23.53 -6.15 2.99
N ILE A 436 23.93 -6.07 4.26
CA ILE A 436 23.34 -5.12 5.21
C ILE A 436 23.46 -3.72 4.63
N THR A 437 22.34 -3.03 4.53
CA THR A 437 22.31 -1.71 3.89
C THR A 437 22.30 -0.61 4.93
N ASN A 438 23.39 0.15 4.99
CA ASN A 438 23.42 1.47 5.63
C ASN A 438 24.22 2.44 4.74
N PRO A 439 23.62 3.49 4.15
CA PRO A 439 22.24 3.96 4.19
C PRO A 439 21.35 3.54 2.98
N ASN A 440 21.78 2.59 2.14
CA ASN A 440 21.17 2.37 0.81
C ASN A 440 19.98 1.39 0.81
N GLN A 441 18.76 1.89 0.84
CA GLN A 441 17.52 1.09 0.78
C GLN A 441 17.44 0.18 -0.48
N LEU A 442 16.66 -0.90 -0.40
CA LEU A 442 16.23 -1.69 -1.56
C LEU A 442 15.32 -0.84 -2.44
N ALA A 443 15.44 -0.93 -3.76
CA ALA A 443 14.43 -0.40 -4.68
C ALA A 443 13.20 -1.34 -4.71
N SER A 444 12.13 -0.96 -5.40
CA SER A 444 10.98 -1.85 -5.55
C SER A 444 11.34 -3.08 -6.41
N THR A 445 10.55 -4.15 -6.29
CA THR A 445 10.84 -5.49 -6.85
C THR A 445 11.21 -5.48 -8.34
N GLY A 446 10.65 -4.55 -9.12
CA GLY A 446 10.93 -4.44 -10.56
C GLY A 446 12.20 -3.67 -10.94
N TYR A 447 12.85 -3.01 -9.98
CA TYR A 447 13.92 -2.04 -10.26
C TYR A 447 15.19 -2.26 -9.44
N ASP A 448 15.17 -3.10 -8.41
CA ASP A 448 16.39 -3.45 -7.68
C ASP A 448 17.22 -4.49 -8.44
N PHE A 449 18.49 -4.17 -8.71
CA PHE A 449 19.40 -5.08 -9.41
C PHE A 449 19.76 -6.33 -8.60
N ARG A 450 19.51 -6.32 -7.28
CA ARG A 450 19.70 -7.45 -6.36
C ARG A 450 18.54 -8.42 -6.39
N ILE A 451 17.43 -8.09 -7.04
CA ILE A 451 16.23 -8.93 -7.11
C ILE A 451 16.20 -9.65 -8.46
N GLU A 452 15.91 -10.96 -8.41
CA GLU A 452 15.73 -11.79 -9.60
C GLU A 452 14.30 -12.31 -9.66
N LYS A 453 13.71 -12.39 -10.87
CA LYS A 453 12.38 -12.94 -11.10
C LYS A 453 12.44 -14.17 -12.01
N PHE A 454 11.68 -15.18 -11.64
CA PHE A 454 11.55 -16.47 -12.31
C PHE A 454 10.09 -16.64 -12.71
N ASN A 455 9.78 -16.80 -13.99
CA ASN A 455 8.41 -16.96 -14.47
C ASN A 455 8.17 -18.39 -14.95
N PHE A 456 7.00 -18.93 -14.64
CA PHE A 456 6.61 -20.28 -14.96
C PHE A 456 5.24 -20.26 -15.65
N LEU A 457 5.19 -20.74 -16.89
CA LEU A 457 3.95 -20.85 -17.66
C LEU A 457 3.23 -22.15 -17.31
N LEU A 458 1.94 -22.04 -17.04
CA LEU A 458 1.05 -23.13 -16.65
C LEU A 458 -0.07 -23.34 -17.69
N GLY A 459 -0.56 -22.27 -18.32
CA GLY A 459 -1.79 -22.27 -19.12
C GLY A 459 -1.80 -23.19 -20.35
N LYS A 460 -0.63 -23.69 -20.79
CA LYS A 460 -0.50 -24.65 -21.89
C LYS A 460 -0.28 -26.10 -21.43
N THR A 461 -0.25 -26.37 -20.12
CA THR A 461 0.01 -27.72 -19.57
C THR A 461 -1.09 -28.21 -18.64
N LYS A 462 -1.22 -29.53 -18.60
CA LYS A 462 -2.17 -30.21 -17.71
C LYS A 462 -1.78 -29.95 -16.26
N LYS A 463 -2.78 -29.81 -15.39
CA LYS A 463 -2.58 -29.47 -13.97
C LYS A 463 -1.65 -30.45 -13.24
N GLU A 464 -1.69 -31.73 -13.60
CA GLU A 464 -0.85 -32.78 -13.01
C GLU A 464 0.64 -32.58 -13.33
N GLU A 465 0.93 -31.93 -14.46
CA GLU A 465 2.28 -31.58 -14.91
C GLU A 465 2.77 -30.25 -14.36
N TRP A 466 1.93 -29.50 -13.62
CA TRP A 466 2.37 -28.23 -13.04
C TRP A 466 3.51 -28.48 -12.04
N PRO A 467 4.56 -27.63 -12.08
CA PRO A 467 5.65 -27.67 -11.10
C PRO A 467 5.25 -27.04 -9.77
N ILE A 468 3.97 -26.73 -9.55
CA ILE A 468 3.46 -26.12 -8.33
C ILE A 468 2.08 -26.66 -7.96
N LYS A 469 1.81 -26.85 -6.67
CA LYS A 469 0.47 -27.15 -6.12
C LYS A 469 0.39 -26.78 -4.64
N ILE A 470 -0.83 -26.61 -4.15
CA ILE A 470 -1.12 -26.50 -2.72
C ILE A 470 -1.12 -27.92 -2.13
N VAL A 471 -0.36 -28.16 -1.06
CA VAL A 471 -0.31 -29.46 -0.36
C VAL A 471 -0.87 -29.42 1.05
N TYR A 472 -1.03 -28.22 1.61
CA TYR A 472 -1.65 -28.02 2.91
C TYR A 472 -2.30 -26.64 2.98
N THR A 473 -3.46 -26.58 3.63
CA THR A 473 -4.13 -25.34 4.03
C THR A 473 -4.49 -25.47 5.50
N ALA A 474 -4.21 -24.45 6.32
CA ALA A 474 -4.56 -24.46 7.73
C ALA A 474 -6.04 -24.06 7.92
N THR A 475 -6.94 -24.85 7.34
CA THR A 475 -8.40 -24.72 7.42
C THR A 475 -8.97 -25.89 8.20
N ASP A 476 -10.09 -25.69 8.89
CA ASP A 476 -10.86 -26.76 9.54
C ASP A 476 -9.99 -27.58 10.54
N TYR A 477 -9.20 -26.89 11.37
CA TYR A 477 -8.20 -27.47 12.28
C TYR A 477 -8.66 -27.54 13.75
N LEU A 478 -9.80 -26.94 14.10
CA LEU A 478 -10.40 -27.06 15.43
C LEU A 478 -11.13 -28.39 15.59
N SER A 479 -11.28 -28.82 16.85
CA SER A 479 -12.02 -30.05 17.19
C SER A 479 -13.55 -29.88 17.21
N LYS A 480 -14.04 -28.65 17.05
CA LYS A 480 -15.46 -28.27 17.03
C LYS A 480 -15.65 -27.15 16.01
N ASP A 481 -16.84 -27.09 15.41
CA ASP A 481 -17.21 -26.01 14.50
C ASP A 481 -17.16 -24.65 15.23
N PRO A 482 -16.73 -23.55 14.57
CA PRO A 482 -16.72 -22.22 15.17
C PRO A 482 -18.06 -21.79 15.75
N LYS A 483 -19.18 -22.16 15.12
CA LYS A 483 -20.54 -21.87 15.60
C LYS A 483 -20.82 -22.47 16.99
N ASP A 484 -20.19 -23.59 17.34
CA ASP A 484 -20.43 -24.29 18.62
C ASP A 484 -19.79 -23.57 19.81
N TYR A 485 -18.91 -22.61 19.55
CA TYR A 485 -18.38 -21.70 20.56
C TYR A 485 -19.28 -20.49 20.81
N LEU A 486 -20.25 -20.23 19.93
CA LEU A 486 -21.10 -19.04 19.98
C LEU A 486 -22.38 -19.29 20.78
N ASP A 487 -22.90 -18.22 21.38
CA ASP A 487 -24.24 -18.27 21.93
C ASP A 487 -25.29 -18.43 20.81
N ALA A 488 -26.46 -18.93 21.18
CA ALA A 488 -27.53 -19.28 20.25
C ALA A 488 -27.90 -18.17 19.26
N SER A 489 -27.75 -16.89 19.65
CA SER A 489 -28.09 -15.75 18.79
C SER A 489 -27.15 -15.57 17.59
N HIS A 490 -25.94 -16.13 17.61
CA HIS A 490 -24.93 -15.97 16.56
C HIS A 490 -24.56 -17.25 15.81
N GLN A 491 -25.09 -18.42 16.20
CA GLN A 491 -24.73 -19.69 15.57
C GLN A 491 -25.02 -19.69 14.06
N ASP A 492 -26.14 -19.07 13.65
CA ASP A 492 -26.52 -18.94 12.24
C ASP A 492 -25.52 -18.11 11.42
N PHE A 493 -24.82 -17.15 12.04
CA PHE A 493 -23.84 -16.30 11.36
C PHE A 493 -22.60 -17.08 10.90
N LEU A 494 -22.25 -18.17 11.60
CA LEU A 494 -21.13 -19.05 11.28
C LEU A 494 -21.56 -20.46 10.84
N LYS A 495 -22.84 -20.71 10.57
CA LYS A 495 -23.36 -22.07 10.32
C LYS A 495 -22.67 -22.83 9.17
N ASP A 496 -22.24 -22.10 8.14
CA ASP A 496 -21.58 -22.62 6.94
C ASP A 496 -20.12 -22.12 6.84
N LYS A 497 -19.55 -21.65 7.95
CA LYS A 497 -18.18 -21.10 8.01
C LYS A 497 -17.32 -21.95 8.93
N GLN A 498 -16.09 -22.17 8.50
CA GLN A 498 -15.05 -22.81 9.30
C GLN A 498 -13.91 -21.82 9.56
N GLU A 499 -13.05 -22.15 10.52
CA GLU A 499 -11.87 -21.37 10.82
C GLU A 499 -10.74 -21.63 9.83
N PHE A 500 -9.84 -20.65 9.75
CA PHE A 500 -8.56 -20.83 9.10
C PHE A 500 -7.49 -20.05 9.88
N ALA A 501 -6.29 -20.61 9.97
CA ALA A 501 -5.09 -19.84 10.19
C ALA A 501 -4.63 -19.44 8.79
N ASP A 502 -4.33 -18.17 8.54
CA ASP A 502 -3.95 -17.65 7.23
C ASP A 502 -2.57 -18.18 6.81
N PHE A 503 -2.48 -19.48 6.54
CA PHE A 503 -1.28 -20.24 6.30
C PHE A 503 -1.57 -21.41 5.37
N ALA A 504 -0.68 -21.62 4.41
CA ALA A 504 -0.71 -22.73 3.47
C ALA A 504 0.72 -23.15 3.10
N ILE A 505 0.85 -24.39 2.61
CA ILE A 505 2.11 -24.91 2.08
C ILE A 505 1.92 -25.20 0.59
N LEU A 506 2.84 -24.65 -0.21
CA LEU A 506 2.97 -24.95 -1.63
C LEU A 506 4.12 -25.95 -1.82
N GLU A 507 3.90 -26.98 -2.62
CA GLU A 507 4.97 -27.82 -3.16
C GLU A 507 5.39 -27.22 -4.50
N ILE A 508 6.70 -26.97 -4.66
CA ILE A 508 7.32 -26.60 -5.93
C ILE A 508 8.28 -27.71 -6.36
N ASP A 509 8.06 -28.27 -7.54
CA ASP A 509 8.79 -29.41 -8.08
C ASP A 509 9.54 -29.01 -9.36
N PHE A 510 10.80 -28.63 -9.19
CA PHE A 510 11.71 -28.27 -10.28
C PHE A 510 12.02 -29.46 -11.20
N SER A 511 11.71 -30.71 -10.82
CA SER A 511 11.86 -31.87 -11.71
C SER A 511 10.83 -31.90 -12.84
N LYS A 512 9.76 -31.10 -12.74
CA LYS A 512 8.74 -30.95 -13.78
C LYS A 512 9.05 -29.87 -14.81
N ILE A 513 10.18 -29.18 -14.65
CA ILE A 513 10.65 -28.13 -15.56
C ILE A 513 11.27 -28.77 -16.80
N LYS A 514 10.74 -28.44 -17.98
CA LYS A 514 11.11 -29.03 -19.28
C LYS A 514 11.63 -27.96 -20.24
N SER A 515 12.69 -28.24 -21.00
CA SER A 515 13.26 -27.31 -21.98
C SER A 515 12.19 -26.72 -22.90
N GLY A 516 12.05 -25.39 -22.92
CA GLY A 516 11.17 -24.71 -23.86
C GLY A 516 11.73 -24.75 -25.28
N ASN A 517 10.99 -25.37 -26.20
CA ASN A 517 10.90 -24.84 -27.55
C ASN A 517 9.66 -23.93 -27.58
N ASP A 518 9.71 -22.85 -28.35
CA ASP A 518 8.88 -21.63 -28.30
C ASP A 518 7.34 -21.79 -28.19
N ASP A 519 6.79 -23.00 -28.28
CA ASP A 519 5.35 -23.25 -28.21
C ASP A 519 4.86 -24.00 -26.95
N GLY A 520 5.74 -24.56 -26.11
CA GLY A 520 5.33 -25.43 -24.99
C GLY A 520 6.24 -25.53 -23.76
N GLY A 521 7.25 -24.67 -23.63
CA GLY A 521 8.06 -24.59 -22.40
C GLY A 521 7.29 -23.97 -21.22
N ASN A 522 7.44 -24.54 -20.03
CA ASN A 522 6.74 -24.09 -18.82
C ASN A 522 7.50 -23.01 -18.01
N TYR A 523 8.56 -22.40 -18.53
CA TYR A 523 9.30 -21.38 -17.80
C TYR A 523 10.06 -20.40 -18.69
N TYR A 524 10.31 -19.22 -18.14
CA TYR A 524 11.12 -18.15 -18.71
C TYR A 524 11.81 -17.39 -17.57
N PHE A 525 13.13 -17.17 -17.70
CA PHE A 525 13.91 -16.42 -16.73
C PHE A 525 13.99 -14.95 -17.14
N SER A 526 13.66 -14.02 -16.24
CA SER A 526 13.94 -12.60 -16.50
C SER A 526 14.31 -11.85 -15.23
N THR A 527 15.44 -11.16 -15.29
CA THR A 527 15.46 -9.83 -14.67
C THR A 527 14.68 -8.93 -15.60
N TYR A 528 13.64 -8.25 -15.11
CA TYR A 528 13.12 -7.06 -15.77
C TYR A 528 14.28 -6.22 -16.29
N GLY A 529 14.12 -5.57 -17.45
CA GLY A 529 15.15 -4.76 -18.14
C GLY A 529 15.79 -3.70 -17.23
N ASN A 530 16.70 -4.15 -16.38
CA ASN A 530 17.33 -3.40 -15.32
C ASN A 530 18.75 -3.10 -15.84
N PRO A 531 18.96 -1.91 -16.44
CA PRO A 531 20.28 -1.50 -16.90
C PRO A 531 21.19 -1.36 -15.68
N GLY A 532 21.90 -2.43 -15.34
CA GLY A 532 22.66 -2.55 -14.09
C GLY A 532 22.70 -3.95 -13.48
N ALA A 533 21.93 -4.92 -14.00
CA ALA A 533 22.09 -6.32 -13.60
C ALA A 533 23.56 -6.76 -13.83
N PRO A 534 24.26 -7.29 -12.81
CA PRO A 534 25.65 -7.71 -12.97
C PRO A 534 25.80 -8.70 -14.13
N GLU A 535 26.85 -8.54 -14.96
CA GLU A 535 27.10 -9.42 -16.11
C GLU A 535 27.15 -10.90 -15.72
N GLN A 536 27.71 -11.20 -14.55
CA GLN A 536 27.78 -12.53 -13.98
C GLN A 536 26.41 -13.16 -13.75
N PHE A 537 25.40 -12.37 -13.39
CA PHE A 537 24.04 -12.85 -13.22
C PHE A 537 23.40 -13.23 -14.56
N ALA A 538 23.51 -12.34 -15.57
CA ALA A 538 23.01 -12.64 -16.92
C ALA A 538 23.70 -13.88 -17.50
N ALA A 539 24.98 -14.10 -17.18
CA ALA A 539 25.71 -15.31 -17.53
C ALA A 539 25.16 -16.56 -16.81
N ASN A 540 24.83 -16.48 -15.52
CA ASN A 540 24.24 -17.59 -14.76
C ASN A 540 22.87 -18.01 -15.32
N LEU A 541 21.99 -17.05 -15.62
CA LEU A 541 20.70 -17.35 -16.26
C LEU A 541 20.88 -18.03 -17.61
N ARG A 542 21.70 -17.44 -18.50
CA ARG A 542 21.97 -18.02 -19.83
C ARG A 542 22.53 -19.43 -19.73
N LYS A 543 23.41 -19.68 -18.75
CA LYS A 543 23.97 -21.00 -18.50
C LYS A 543 22.89 -22.00 -18.09
N ILE A 544 22.00 -21.62 -17.18
CA ILE A 544 20.90 -22.49 -16.72
C ILE A 544 19.95 -22.81 -17.88
N GLU A 545 19.60 -21.82 -18.69
CA GLU A 545 18.80 -22.01 -19.91
C GLU A 545 19.50 -22.94 -20.92
N ASP A 546 20.80 -22.74 -21.13
CA ASP A 546 21.62 -23.57 -22.00
C ASP A 546 21.72 -25.02 -21.52
N ASP A 547 21.94 -25.23 -20.21
CA ASP A 547 22.05 -26.56 -19.60
C ASP A 547 20.75 -27.34 -19.79
N LEU A 548 19.59 -26.68 -19.62
CA LEU A 548 18.29 -27.27 -19.88
C LEU A 548 18.07 -27.60 -21.36
N ARG A 549 18.40 -26.67 -22.26
CA ARG A 549 18.25 -26.85 -23.70
C ARG A 549 19.13 -27.98 -24.23
N LYS A 550 20.37 -28.07 -23.76
CA LYS A 550 21.35 -29.11 -24.15
C LYS A 550 21.01 -30.48 -23.57
N ALA A 551 20.27 -30.53 -22.47
CA ALA A 551 19.81 -31.79 -21.87
C ALA A 551 18.74 -32.52 -22.69
N ASN A 552 18.20 -31.91 -23.75
CA ASN A 552 17.10 -32.48 -24.54
C ASN A 552 17.44 -33.88 -25.08
N GLY A 553 16.81 -34.92 -24.51
CA GLY A 553 17.02 -36.33 -24.85
C GLY A 553 17.89 -37.15 -23.88
N ASN A 554 18.53 -36.54 -22.88
CA ASN A 554 19.30 -37.25 -21.84
C ASN A 554 18.74 -36.98 -20.44
N GLU A 555 18.15 -38.00 -19.83
CA GLU A 555 17.51 -37.94 -18.51
C GLU A 555 18.47 -37.53 -17.39
N SER A 556 19.71 -38.01 -17.41
CA SER A 556 20.71 -37.65 -16.41
C SER A 556 21.12 -36.19 -16.52
N SER A 557 21.36 -35.70 -17.74
CA SER A 557 21.67 -34.29 -17.99
C SER A 557 20.49 -33.38 -17.60
N LEU A 558 19.25 -33.82 -17.84
CA LEU A 558 18.05 -33.07 -17.48
C LEU A 558 17.91 -32.96 -15.96
N LYS A 559 18.12 -34.05 -15.23
CA LYS A 559 18.10 -34.07 -13.77
C LYS A 559 19.13 -33.12 -13.17
N ILE A 560 20.34 -33.08 -13.74
CA ILE A 560 21.41 -32.15 -13.32
C ILE A 560 20.99 -30.70 -13.58
N ALA A 561 20.44 -30.40 -14.76
CA ALA A 561 19.99 -29.06 -15.10
C ALA A 561 18.87 -28.57 -14.16
N GLN A 562 17.89 -29.43 -13.86
CA GLN A 562 16.81 -29.15 -12.91
C GLN A 562 17.33 -28.93 -11.48
N SER A 563 18.33 -29.71 -11.06
CA SER A 563 19.00 -29.54 -9.77
C SER A 563 19.73 -28.20 -9.68
N ASN A 564 20.39 -27.77 -10.77
CA ASN A 564 21.08 -26.48 -10.85
C ASN A 564 20.09 -25.30 -10.80
N ILE A 565 18.92 -25.42 -11.43
CA ILE A 565 17.84 -24.41 -11.31
C ILE A 565 17.38 -24.30 -9.87
N ALA A 566 17.03 -25.44 -9.25
CA ALA A 566 16.56 -25.46 -7.87
C ALA A 566 17.60 -24.81 -6.95
N LYS A 567 18.88 -25.17 -7.10
CA LYS A 567 20.00 -24.56 -6.37
C LYS A 567 20.08 -23.06 -6.56
N PHE A 568 19.90 -22.58 -7.79
CA PHE A 568 19.98 -21.16 -8.10
C PHE A 568 18.80 -20.35 -7.53
N ILE A 569 17.57 -20.84 -7.67
CA ILE A 569 16.36 -20.16 -7.19
C ILE A 569 16.33 -20.13 -5.66
N THR A 570 16.76 -21.22 -5.02
CA THR A 570 16.75 -21.37 -3.56
C THR A 570 17.99 -20.79 -2.87
N ASN A 571 18.84 -20.02 -3.56
CA ASN A 571 20.08 -19.46 -3.01
C ASN A 571 21.03 -20.53 -2.40
N ASP A 572 21.01 -21.76 -2.91
CA ASP A 572 21.77 -22.90 -2.39
C ASP A 572 21.39 -23.30 -0.94
N TYR A 573 20.13 -23.07 -0.56
CA TYR A 573 19.59 -23.33 0.78
C TYR A 573 19.92 -24.72 1.34
N ALA A 574 19.84 -25.78 0.53
CA ALA A 574 20.05 -27.14 1.03
C ALA A 574 21.48 -27.38 1.54
N ASN A 575 22.45 -26.59 1.06
CA ASN A 575 23.86 -26.70 1.43
C ASN A 575 24.30 -25.69 2.50
N LEU A 576 23.36 -24.95 3.12
CA LEU A 576 23.67 -24.13 4.29
C LEU A 576 24.21 -25.02 5.43
N LYS A 577 25.30 -24.58 6.06
CA LYS A 577 26.15 -25.43 6.91
C LYS A 577 25.62 -25.65 8.34
N GLY A 578 24.71 -24.80 8.83
CA GLY A 578 24.11 -24.93 10.16
C GLY A 578 22.59 -24.96 10.12
N GLU A 579 21.97 -25.75 11.01
CA GLU A 579 20.51 -25.68 11.23
C GLU A 579 20.07 -24.27 11.63
N HIS A 580 20.91 -23.53 12.38
CA HIS A 580 20.68 -22.14 12.76
C HIS A 580 20.69 -21.12 11.61
N ASP A 581 21.12 -21.53 10.41
CA ASP A 581 21.04 -20.69 9.21
C ASP A 581 19.71 -20.85 8.46
N LYS A 582 18.88 -21.84 8.84
CA LYS A 582 17.59 -22.15 8.23
C LYS A 582 16.44 -21.60 9.08
N VAL A 583 15.34 -21.20 8.44
CA VAL A 583 14.12 -20.82 9.16
C VAL A 583 13.50 -22.07 9.81
N GLU A 584 13.16 -21.96 11.10
CA GLU A 584 12.51 -23.03 11.86
C GLU A 584 11.25 -22.54 12.56
N PHE A 585 10.33 -23.46 12.87
CA PHE A 585 9.20 -23.15 13.73
C PHE A 585 9.63 -23.16 15.18
N ILE A 586 9.21 -22.12 15.90
CA ILE A 586 9.37 -22.05 17.34
C ILE A 586 8.44 -23.09 17.97
N ALA A 587 9.02 -24.07 18.67
CA ALA A 587 8.27 -25.17 19.29
C ALA A 587 7.52 -24.77 20.58
N GLN A 588 7.83 -23.59 21.12
CA GLN A 588 7.24 -23.05 22.34
C GLN A 588 6.14 -22.03 22.01
N ASP A 589 5.12 -21.98 22.85
CA ASP A 589 4.11 -20.93 22.77
C ASP A 589 4.49 -19.75 23.68
N TYR A 590 4.19 -18.54 23.21
CA TYR A 590 4.46 -17.31 23.97
C TYR A 590 3.35 -16.94 24.95
N LEU A 591 2.26 -17.73 25.02
CA LEU A 591 1.22 -17.52 26.02
C LEU A 591 1.69 -18.05 27.39
N HIS A 592 2.40 -19.18 27.42
CA HIS A 592 3.00 -19.75 28.62
C HIS A 592 4.44 -19.27 28.87
N ASN A 593 5.12 -18.71 27.86
CA ASN A 593 6.51 -18.21 27.96
C ASN A 593 6.62 -16.72 27.63
N TYR A 594 5.64 -15.91 28.05
CA TYR A 594 5.55 -14.49 27.68
C TYR A 594 6.79 -13.67 28.06
N GLU A 595 7.44 -14.01 29.17
CA GLU A 595 8.69 -13.39 29.63
C GLU A 595 9.85 -13.48 28.61
N LYS A 596 9.81 -14.45 27.68
CA LYS A 596 10.76 -14.52 26.57
C LYS A 596 10.53 -13.44 25.52
N ILE A 597 9.38 -12.80 25.47
CA ILE A 597 9.08 -11.71 24.52
C ILE A 597 8.72 -10.39 25.21
N ASP A 598 8.79 -10.32 26.55
CA ASP A 598 8.58 -9.11 27.34
C ASP A 598 9.80 -8.16 27.28
N ARG A 599 10.10 -7.70 26.06
CA ARG A 599 11.24 -6.84 25.77
C ARG A 599 11.06 -5.46 26.39
N PRO A 600 12.03 -4.96 27.19
CA PRO A 600 12.01 -3.59 27.67
C PRO A 600 11.99 -2.59 26.51
N LEU A 601 11.17 -1.54 26.62
CA LEU A 601 11.17 -0.43 25.66
C LEU A 601 12.44 0.43 25.72
N ASP A 602 13.18 0.33 26.83
CA ASP A 602 14.47 0.98 26.99
C ASP A 602 15.52 0.29 26.10
N SER A 603 15.85 0.93 24.97
CA SER A 603 16.80 0.40 23.99
C SER A 603 18.22 0.20 24.53
N GLU A 604 18.58 0.85 25.64
CA GLU A 604 19.91 0.69 26.26
C GLU A 604 19.97 -0.55 27.14
N LYS A 605 18.82 -1.09 27.58
CA LYS A 605 18.80 -2.33 28.35
C LYS A 605 19.07 -3.51 27.45
N LYS A 606 20.10 -4.28 27.82
CA LYS A 606 20.33 -5.60 27.23
C LYS A 606 19.10 -6.48 27.49
N TYR A 607 18.62 -7.11 26.43
CA TYR A 607 17.54 -8.07 26.48
C TYR A 607 18.03 -9.42 25.99
N ASP A 608 17.84 -10.46 26.80
CA ASP A 608 18.32 -11.82 26.56
C ASP A 608 17.18 -12.80 26.21
N GLY A 609 16.01 -12.25 25.88
CA GLY A 609 14.87 -13.02 25.40
C GLY A 609 14.76 -13.04 23.87
N ASP A 610 13.70 -13.70 23.40
CA ASP A 610 13.33 -13.82 22.01
C ASP A 610 12.88 -12.47 21.45
N SER A 611 13.35 -12.15 20.24
CA SER A 611 12.90 -10.96 19.52
C SER A 611 11.91 -11.37 18.44
N LEU A 612 10.74 -10.75 18.46
CA LEU A 612 9.70 -10.97 17.47
C LEU A 612 9.96 -10.08 16.25
N TYR A 613 10.26 -10.71 15.12
CA TYR A 613 10.47 -10.04 13.85
C TYR A 613 9.48 -10.56 12.83
N ALA A 614 8.81 -9.66 12.12
CA ALA A 614 8.05 -9.99 10.93
C ALA A 614 8.90 -9.65 9.70
N VAL A 615 9.14 -10.63 8.84
CA VAL A 615 9.78 -10.42 7.54
C VAL A 615 8.70 -10.54 6.47
N GLY A 616 8.53 -9.46 5.72
CA GLY A 616 7.68 -9.41 4.54
C GLY A 616 8.52 -9.07 3.32
N TRP A 617 8.06 -9.49 2.15
CA TRP A 617 8.67 -9.05 0.90
C TRP A 617 8.50 -7.54 0.71
N PRO A 618 9.55 -6.79 0.33
CA PRO A 618 9.50 -5.34 0.25
C PRO A 618 8.45 -4.85 -0.76
N ARG A 619 7.47 -4.08 -0.28
CA ARG A 619 6.66 -3.18 -1.12
C ARG A 619 7.06 -1.74 -0.86
N ALA A 620 6.94 -0.91 -1.90
CA ALA A 620 7.25 0.50 -1.82
C ALA A 620 6.00 1.36 -1.57
N ASP A 621 4.78 0.84 -1.81
CA ASP A 621 3.51 1.59 -1.83
C ASP A 621 3.12 2.31 -0.53
N LEU A 622 3.76 1.97 0.60
CA LEU A 622 3.57 2.61 1.91
C LEU A 622 4.85 3.27 2.46
N ASP A 623 5.88 3.39 1.61
CA ASP A 623 7.16 3.98 2.00
C ASP A 623 7.07 5.51 2.04
N TYR A 624 7.04 6.08 3.25
CA TYR A 624 7.01 7.53 3.42
C TYR A 624 8.31 8.22 2.99
N LYS A 625 9.42 7.48 2.88
CA LYS A 625 10.69 7.97 2.31
C LYS A 625 10.70 7.88 0.79
N TRP A 626 9.66 7.31 0.17
CA TRP A 626 9.46 7.40 -1.27
C TRP A 626 9.32 8.87 -1.63
N ASP A 627 10.34 9.42 -2.26
CA ASP A 627 10.31 10.77 -2.78
C ASP A 627 9.92 10.67 -4.26
N GLN A 628 8.67 11.02 -4.56
CA GLN A 628 8.15 11.06 -5.93
C GLN A 628 9.00 11.89 -6.90
N TYR A 629 9.85 12.79 -6.40
CA TYR A 629 10.77 13.62 -7.18
C TYR A 629 12.21 13.08 -7.22
N ALA A 630 12.71 12.41 -6.16
CA ALA A 630 14.02 11.76 -6.20
C ALA A 630 14.00 10.39 -6.91
N ASP A 631 12.87 9.68 -6.82
CA ASP A 631 12.60 8.38 -7.45
C ASP A 631 11.93 8.55 -8.83
N GLU A 632 11.95 9.76 -9.40
CA GLU A 632 11.34 10.12 -10.69
C GLU A 632 11.80 9.21 -11.85
N LYS A 633 13.01 8.64 -11.78
CA LYS A 633 13.49 7.65 -12.77
C LYS A 633 12.67 6.35 -12.79
N GLU A 634 12.14 5.95 -11.63
CA GLU A 634 11.28 4.77 -11.48
C GLU A 634 9.89 5.05 -12.08
N ILE A 635 9.31 6.22 -11.77
CA ILE A 635 8.02 6.72 -12.28
C ILE A 635 8.04 6.93 -13.80
N GLN A 636 9.09 7.58 -14.34
CA GLN A 636 9.24 7.85 -15.78
C GLN A 636 9.36 6.54 -16.60
N LYS A 637 10.06 5.52 -16.07
CA LYS A 637 10.12 4.19 -16.70
C LYS A 637 8.79 3.43 -16.63
N GLN A 638 8.07 3.51 -15.52
CA GLN A 638 6.75 2.91 -15.35
C GLN A 638 5.75 3.48 -16.38
N LYS A 639 5.75 4.81 -16.58
CA LYS A 639 4.96 5.48 -17.63
C LYS A 639 5.39 5.11 -19.04
N THR A 640 6.66 4.78 -19.27
CA THR A 640 7.20 4.39 -20.58
C THR A 640 6.87 2.94 -20.94
N GLN A 641 6.86 2.02 -19.98
CA GLN A 641 6.47 0.61 -20.19
C GLN A 641 4.96 0.45 -20.46
N LEU A 642 4.11 1.24 -19.78
CA LEU A 642 2.67 1.32 -20.09
C LEU A 642 2.36 1.85 -21.50
N ARG A 643 3.28 2.62 -22.11
CA ARG A 643 3.16 3.06 -23.50
C ARG A 643 3.53 1.98 -24.51
N ALA A 644 4.45 1.07 -24.14
CA ALA A 644 4.88 -0.03 -24.99
C ALA A 644 3.91 -1.23 -24.97
N LEU A 645 3.04 -1.34 -23.96
CA LEU A 645 1.96 -2.35 -23.89
C LEU A 645 0.66 -1.91 -24.57
N ASN A 646 0.56 -0.62 -24.93
CA ASN A 646 -0.61 -0.02 -25.61
C ASN A 646 -0.29 0.40 -27.06
N GLN A 647 0.81 -0.11 -27.62
CA GLN A 647 1.18 -0.07 -29.05
C GLN A 647 1.43 -1.50 -29.50
#